data_AF-A0A0C1RE17-F1
#
_entry.id   AF-A0A0C1RE17-F1
#
_cell.length_a   1.000
_cell.length_b   1.000
_cell.length_c   1.000
_cell.angle_alpha   90.00
_cell.angle_beta   90.00
_cell.angle_gamma   90.00
#
_symmetry.space_group_name_H-M   'P 1'
#
loop_
_entity.id
_entity.type
_entity.pdbx_description
1 polymer ?
#
loop_
_entity_poly.entity_id
_entity_poly.type
_entity_poly.pdbx_seq_one_letter_code
_entity_poly.pdbx_strand_id
1 'polypeptide(L)'
;MEPSLRYVRLLDMRRFPLFVCLLLCVFACGNSSDPQSLTVATVVPSETVVPSETVVPSETVVPSETVVPSETVATTVALTTTPVPKSDSEIQLNQVESQLEQEQTLDPTSASWFPGVYLPRHCESGTTVNDAGFAIPDQHKIWECSFNTDNELDIDMGFGELVRDSDSSEDLYGVSQYLRVFQMMDVNPTTGQFGLWGQWIGDDRAHPHGPFNSIEGGLFIHDKMGRSKFPKYMASAATGLYSPRSDTGGGWGFHERRIECSLMGRATLSNRMMVPPSLISFDEDQETFDNEGGIHVGTSWAALPIFGGKPRVDEQAWDDSGGKLTWTFIIDAANYSGPLIAYVPEHWSRNIDQFNAMEILDDVYEWDDSPTAKILLDFINGQMSNSELHTAISKESWYQVEPGSDSWEEGSYWVRPEQTLGLSPARPYLPTGNEMPPIPSFTETDSEGRVFAKIFPPLFPKNNNIEPFVSNVQTFDVHLYNHFVDVFNTDNDLRTMNTNFGDFGIPMTIEHNNHLYESGNAGVFSFDENDEREHPFTNKRSFQINIPLRPQDTNGETSIFLDWGGVEPEERGWGTYYEILNNETLVPAAISEVPAILTELRYGSIPETYNLAPHDNSSLVNATGVSPDFSCWDCDDVSVCDPKIYETVLDDDSTVSYQWYRFRDQPLFRDLTIDYPDVYTDVYLDEIQLLIEKMHRDWGDSQKFIEQPSNQEHPLHLVEIDHGLIVEPPEGKEYGWVPIVTQVEHPDGIWIEEMTFRETPIGNFFYSH
;
A
#
# COMPACT_ATOMS: atom_id res chain seq x y z
N MET A 1 2.83 -3.05 -37.78
CA MET A 1 2.58 -4.49 -38.00
C MET A 1 3.60 -5.24 -37.18
N GLU A 2 3.46 -5.11 -35.86
CA GLU A 2 4.14 -5.90 -34.86
C GLU A 2 3.28 -7.12 -34.54
N PRO A 3 3.89 -8.26 -34.20
CA PRO A 3 3.14 -9.36 -33.63
C PRO A 3 2.64 -8.91 -32.26
N SER A 4 1.31 -8.83 -32.15
CA SER A 4 0.54 -8.71 -30.92
C SER A 4 1.25 -9.29 -29.70
N LEU A 5 1.50 -8.44 -28.70
CA LEU A 5 1.73 -8.80 -27.30
C LEU A 5 0.58 -9.68 -26.81
N ARG A 6 0.68 -10.99 -27.09
CA ARG A 6 -0.08 -12.04 -26.44
C ARG A 6 0.74 -12.52 -25.24
N TYR A 7 0.95 -11.71 -24.20
CA TYR A 7 1.38 -12.18 -22.89
C TYR A 7 1.13 -11.09 -21.82
N VAL A 8 -0.16 -10.90 -21.51
CA VAL A 8 -0.66 -10.78 -20.13
C VAL A 8 -1.95 -11.59 -20.17
N ARG A 9 -1.84 -12.92 -20.02
CA ARG A 9 -2.98 -13.81 -19.88
C ARG A 9 -3.03 -14.22 -18.43
N LEU A 10 -4.10 -13.79 -17.77
CA LEU A 10 -4.68 -14.41 -16.59
C LEU A 10 -3.79 -14.36 -15.34
N LEU A 11 -3.85 -13.24 -14.62
CA LEU A 11 -4.19 -13.33 -13.20
C LEU A 11 -5.64 -13.83 -13.14
N ASP A 12 -5.80 -15.15 -13.25
CA ASP A 12 -7.01 -15.81 -12.82
C ASP A 12 -6.97 -15.81 -11.28
N MET A 13 -7.43 -14.72 -10.67
CA MET A 13 -7.57 -14.61 -9.21
C MET A 13 -8.49 -15.70 -8.63
N ARG A 14 -9.17 -16.49 -9.47
CA ARG A 14 -10.00 -17.65 -9.08
C ARG A 14 -9.19 -18.82 -8.46
N ARG A 15 -7.86 -18.74 -8.39
CA ARG A 15 -7.01 -19.74 -7.70
C ARG A 15 -6.38 -19.30 -6.39
N PHE A 16 -6.71 -18.10 -5.90
CA PHE A 16 -6.43 -17.70 -4.51
C PHE A 16 -7.75 -17.50 -3.77
N PRO A 17 -8.38 -18.61 -3.34
CA PRO A 17 -8.81 -18.65 -1.94
C PRO A 17 -8.73 -20.09 -1.41
N LEU A 18 -7.58 -20.53 -0.90
CA LEU A 18 -7.52 -21.81 -0.15
C LEU A 18 -6.23 -22.04 0.64
N PHE A 19 -5.60 -21.04 1.25
CA PHE A 19 -4.43 -21.31 2.11
C PHE A 19 -4.36 -20.44 3.37
N VAL A 20 -5.37 -20.57 4.24
CA VAL A 20 -5.20 -20.50 5.72
C VAL A 20 -6.08 -21.55 6.46
N CYS A 21 -7.14 -22.08 5.86
CA CYS A 21 -8.12 -22.92 6.59
C CYS A 21 -7.86 -24.44 6.69
N LEU A 22 -6.63 -24.95 6.57
CA LEU A 22 -6.41 -26.41 6.67
C LEU A 22 -5.15 -26.85 7.42
N LEU A 23 -5.07 -26.46 8.70
CA LEU A 23 -4.35 -27.24 9.71
C LEU A 23 -4.90 -26.93 11.09
N LEU A 24 -5.94 -27.67 11.51
CA LEU A 24 -6.22 -28.14 12.89
C LEU A 24 -7.64 -28.69 12.98
N CYS A 25 -7.91 -29.85 12.37
CA CYS A 25 -9.12 -30.61 12.66
C CYS A 25 -8.94 -32.12 12.47
N VAL A 26 -8.01 -32.73 13.20
CA VAL A 26 -8.10 -34.15 13.58
C VAL A 26 -7.46 -34.34 14.96
N PHE A 27 -8.28 -34.41 16.01
CA PHE A 27 -8.25 -35.42 17.08
C PHE A 27 -9.11 -34.96 18.25
N ALA A 28 -10.36 -35.43 18.32
CA ALA A 28 -10.97 -36.00 19.54
C ALA A 28 -12.47 -36.27 19.32
N CYS A 29 -12.82 -37.39 18.70
CA CYS A 29 -14.09 -38.06 18.98
C CYS A 29 -13.79 -39.27 19.86
N GLY A 30 -14.27 -39.24 21.10
CA GLY A 30 -14.12 -40.37 22.02
C GLY A 30 -14.70 -40.17 23.42
N ASN A 31 -16.02 -40.30 23.52
CA ASN A 31 -16.83 -40.63 24.71
C ASN A 31 -17.09 -39.54 25.76
N SER A 32 -18.35 -39.11 25.87
CA SER A 32 -19.24 -39.73 26.87
C SER A 32 -20.71 -39.36 26.64
N SER A 33 -21.56 -40.37 26.84
CA SER A 33 -23.02 -40.35 26.87
C SER A 33 -23.62 -39.39 27.91
N ASP A 34 -24.52 -38.50 27.46
CA ASP A 34 -25.93 -38.28 27.88
C ASP A 34 -26.37 -38.54 29.35
N PRO A 35 -27.49 -37.95 29.84
CA PRO A 35 -27.68 -36.58 30.32
C PRO A 35 -28.25 -36.55 31.77
N GLN A 36 -28.21 -35.42 32.50
CA GLN A 36 -29.12 -35.20 33.64
C GLN A 36 -29.29 -33.74 34.11
N SER A 37 -30.50 -33.24 33.84
CA SER A 37 -31.40 -32.32 34.58
C SER A 37 -30.92 -31.42 35.74
N LEU A 38 -31.52 -30.21 35.74
CA LEU A 38 -32.19 -29.45 36.83
C LEU A 38 -31.57 -28.12 37.32
N THR A 39 -32.43 -27.10 37.20
CA THR A 39 -32.74 -25.98 38.13
C THR A 39 -31.92 -24.69 38.12
N VAL A 40 -32.53 -23.67 37.51
CA VAL A 40 -32.81 -22.29 37.96
C VAL A 40 -32.26 -21.87 39.34
N ALA A 41 -31.49 -20.77 39.35
CA ALA A 41 -31.53 -19.77 40.42
C ALA A 41 -31.20 -18.36 39.87
N THR A 42 -32.13 -17.43 40.10
CA THR A 42 -32.06 -16.00 39.83
C THR A 42 -31.31 -15.29 40.96
N VAL A 43 -30.41 -14.36 40.66
CA VAL A 43 -29.97 -13.32 41.62
C VAL A 43 -29.74 -12.00 40.85
N VAL A 44 -30.38 -10.93 41.33
CA VAL A 44 -30.24 -9.51 40.93
C VAL A 44 -29.49 -8.74 42.06
N PRO A 45 -29.12 -7.45 41.96
CA PRO A 45 -27.75 -6.98 42.10
C PRO A 45 -27.54 -6.08 43.35
N SER A 46 -26.29 -5.68 43.62
CA SER A 46 -25.92 -4.62 44.56
C SER A 46 -24.44 -4.28 44.31
N GLU A 47 -23.91 -3.07 44.41
CA GLU A 47 -24.41 -1.72 44.67
C GLU A 47 -23.27 -0.75 44.28
N THR A 48 -23.62 0.51 44.06
CA THR A 48 -22.84 1.67 43.65
C THR A 48 -21.76 2.11 44.65
N VAL A 49 -20.58 2.57 44.20
CA VAL A 49 -19.71 3.50 44.95
C VAL A 49 -19.09 4.53 44.00
N VAL A 50 -19.20 5.82 44.35
CA VAL A 50 -18.54 7.00 43.73
C VAL A 50 -17.76 7.76 44.84
N PRO A 51 -16.96 8.80 44.55
CA PRO A 51 -15.50 8.81 44.59
C PRO A 51 -14.92 9.67 45.74
N SER A 52 -13.60 9.77 45.87
CA SER A 52 -12.97 10.74 46.79
C SER A 52 -11.67 11.36 46.25
N GLU A 53 -11.80 12.65 45.92
CA GLU A 53 -10.95 13.83 46.17
C GLU A 53 -9.46 13.91 45.74
N THR A 54 -9.26 14.78 44.74
CA THR A 54 -8.32 15.90 44.55
C THR A 54 -7.25 16.21 45.63
N VAL A 55 -5.97 16.29 45.22
CA VAL A 55 -4.90 17.06 45.91
C VAL A 55 -3.88 17.66 44.92
N VAL A 56 -3.68 18.97 44.97
CA VAL A 56 -2.56 19.80 44.41
C VAL A 56 -2.48 21.08 45.30
N PRO A 57 -1.39 21.90 45.43
CA PRO A 57 0.02 21.86 44.97
C PRO A 57 1.07 22.13 46.10
N SER A 58 2.39 22.09 45.79
CA SER A 58 3.35 23.11 46.31
C SER A 58 4.69 23.21 45.55
N GLU A 59 4.96 24.46 45.13
CA GLU A 59 6.19 25.25 44.88
C GLU A 59 7.60 24.64 44.64
N THR A 60 8.15 25.00 43.47
CA THR A 60 9.37 25.81 43.20
C THR A 60 10.63 25.63 44.06
N VAL A 61 11.74 25.17 43.44
CA VAL A 61 13.13 25.52 43.82
C VAL A 61 14.04 25.59 42.58
N VAL A 62 14.79 26.70 42.45
CA VAL A 62 15.97 26.90 41.57
C VAL A 62 17.22 26.94 42.47
N PRO A 63 18.37 26.33 42.08
CA PRO A 63 19.60 27.12 41.82
C PRO A 63 20.49 26.49 40.70
N SER A 64 21.05 27.24 39.74
CA SER A 64 22.31 28.04 39.72
C SER A 64 23.60 27.30 39.32
N GLU A 65 24.20 27.80 38.23
CA GLU A 65 25.63 27.91 37.84
C GLU A 65 26.62 26.73 37.91
N THR A 66 27.09 26.36 36.72
CA THR A 66 28.48 26.20 36.24
C THR A 66 29.60 25.96 37.24
N VAL A 67 30.25 24.79 37.17
CA VAL A 67 31.67 24.60 37.54
C VAL A 67 32.33 23.54 36.63
N VAL A 68 33.40 23.94 35.95
CA VAL A 68 34.41 23.06 35.31
C VAL A 68 35.47 22.69 36.36
N PRO A 69 35.95 21.44 36.39
CA PRO A 69 37.41 21.21 36.42
C PRO A 69 37.80 20.01 35.54
N SER A 70 38.70 20.17 34.57
CA SER A 70 40.18 20.14 34.69
C SER A 70 40.76 18.73 34.87
N GLU A 71 41.65 18.39 33.91
CA GLU A 71 42.52 17.22 33.82
C GLU A 71 43.12 16.74 35.15
N THR A 72 43.23 15.42 35.35
CA THR A 72 44.38 14.78 36.03
C THR A 72 44.54 13.31 35.63
N VAL A 73 45.60 13.07 34.86
CA VAL A 73 46.66 12.04 34.99
C VAL A 73 46.27 10.58 35.31
N ALA A 74 46.68 9.75 34.35
CA ALA A 74 46.86 8.30 34.36
C ALA A 74 47.34 7.70 35.69
N THR A 75 46.72 6.59 36.10
CA THR A 75 47.38 5.55 36.87
C THR A 75 47.08 4.19 36.24
N THR A 76 48.13 3.59 35.70
CA THR A 76 48.16 2.28 35.04
C THR A 76 48.05 1.19 36.11
N VAL A 77 47.02 0.34 36.02
CA VAL A 77 47.05 -1.01 36.61
C VAL A 77 46.55 -1.97 35.54
N ALA A 78 47.49 -2.69 34.95
CA ALA A 78 47.24 -3.72 33.96
C ALA A 78 46.58 -4.94 34.61
N LEU A 79 45.37 -5.29 34.15
CA LEU A 79 44.84 -6.64 34.23
C LEU A 79 44.91 -7.22 32.82
N THR A 80 45.90 -8.08 32.63
CA THR A 80 46.09 -8.89 31.42
C THR A 80 44.95 -9.89 31.28
N THR A 81 44.02 -9.62 30.37
CA THR A 81 43.31 -10.66 29.61
C THR A 81 43.90 -10.65 28.21
N THR A 82 44.57 -11.75 27.85
CA THR A 82 45.09 -11.98 26.50
C THR A 82 43.94 -12.00 25.49
N PRO A 83 43.93 -11.12 24.47
CA PRO A 83 43.09 -11.33 23.30
C PRO A 83 43.67 -12.50 22.51
N VAL A 84 42.81 -13.38 22.01
CA VAL A 84 43.17 -14.33 20.96
C VAL A 84 43.56 -13.49 19.73
N PRO A 85 44.70 -13.74 19.06
CA PRO A 85 45.05 -12.98 17.87
C PRO A 85 44.07 -13.37 16.76
N LYS A 86 43.24 -12.42 16.31
CA LYS A 86 42.57 -12.49 15.00
C LYS A 86 43.64 -12.54 13.92
N SER A 87 43.39 -13.32 12.88
CA SER A 87 44.38 -13.57 11.83
C SER A 87 44.58 -12.31 10.97
N ASP A 88 45.80 -12.09 10.45
CA ASP A 88 46.10 -10.96 9.54
C ASP A 88 45.17 -10.91 8.30
N SER A 89 44.47 -12.01 8.00
CA SER A 89 43.43 -12.14 6.98
C SER A 89 42.12 -11.41 7.30
N GLU A 90 41.68 -11.34 8.57
CA GLU A 90 40.43 -10.66 8.96
C GLU A 90 40.59 -9.13 8.97
N ILE A 91 41.79 -8.63 9.30
CA ILE A 91 42.09 -7.18 9.31
C ILE A 91 42.25 -6.64 7.88
N GLN A 92 42.69 -7.47 6.94
CA GLN A 92 42.75 -7.14 5.51
C GLN A 92 41.34 -7.12 4.88
N LEU A 93 40.41 -7.98 5.32
CA LEU A 93 39.05 -8.08 4.78
C LEU A 93 38.26 -6.77 4.97
N ASN A 94 38.28 -6.21 6.19
CA ASN A 94 37.54 -4.98 6.52
C ASN A 94 38.12 -3.72 5.84
N GLN A 95 39.43 -3.72 5.53
CA GLN A 95 40.02 -2.61 4.75
C GLN A 95 39.70 -2.71 3.26
N VAL A 96 39.52 -3.93 2.74
CA VAL A 96 39.13 -4.18 1.36
C VAL A 96 37.64 -3.89 1.16
N GLU A 97 36.77 -4.19 2.12
CA GLU A 97 35.34 -3.80 2.10
C GLU A 97 35.12 -2.28 2.00
N SER A 98 35.89 -1.48 2.75
CA SER A 98 35.82 -0.01 2.64
C SER A 98 36.30 0.55 1.28
N GLN A 99 37.00 -0.27 0.49
CA GLN A 99 37.38 0.04 -0.90
C GLN A 99 36.44 -0.60 -1.94
N LEU A 100 35.58 -1.53 -1.53
CA LEU A 100 34.63 -2.26 -2.37
C LEU A 100 33.30 -1.51 -2.60
N GLU A 101 32.96 -0.53 -1.75
CA GLU A 101 31.86 0.40 -2.01
C GLU A 101 32.14 1.39 -3.16
N GLN A 102 33.33 1.34 -3.77
CA GLN A 102 33.66 2.05 -5.02
C GLN A 102 33.49 1.17 -6.28
N GLU A 103 32.59 0.19 -6.27
CA GLU A 103 32.01 -0.23 -7.55
C GLU A 103 31.32 0.98 -8.18
N GLN A 104 31.43 1.13 -9.51
CA GLN A 104 30.81 2.24 -10.24
C GLN A 104 29.34 2.34 -9.85
N THR A 105 29.05 3.26 -8.94
CA THR A 105 27.73 3.83 -8.76
C THR A 105 27.39 4.38 -10.14
N LEU A 106 26.58 3.64 -10.89
CA LEU A 106 25.78 4.26 -11.92
C LEU A 106 25.08 5.39 -11.21
N ASP A 107 25.32 6.60 -11.68
CA ASP A 107 24.65 7.77 -11.18
C ASP A 107 23.15 7.50 -11.28
N PRO A 108 22.44 7.24 -10.17
CA PRO A 108 21.02 6.92 -10.22
C PRO A 108 20.22 8.11 -10.78
N THR A 109 20.84 9.30 -10.86
CA THR A 109 20.28 10.51 -11.47
C THR A 109 20.41 10.54 -13.00
N SER A 110 21.06 9.55 -13.65
CA SER A 110 20.91 9.43 -15.09
C SER A 110 19.50 8.90 -15.36
N ALA A 111 18.62 9.75 -15.90
CA ALA A 111 17.21 9.49 -16.23
C ALA A 111 16.97 8.38 -17.28
N SER A 112 17.78 7.32 -17.27
CA SER A 112 17.76 6.19 -18.18
C SER A 112 17.70 4.88 -17.41
N TRP A 113 16.93 3.93 -17.91
CA TRP A 113 16.91 2.56 -17.42
C TRP A 113 18.28 1.86 -17.50
N PHE A 114 18.46 0.84 -16.66
CA PHE A 114 19.65 0.00 -16.65
C PHE A 114 19.39 -1.32 -17.38
N PRO A 115 20.11 -1.64 -18.48
CA PRO A 115 19.87 -2.86 -19.23
C PRO A 115 20.29 -4.15 -18.54
N GLY A 116 21.08 -4.07 -17.46
CA GLY A 116 21.69 -5.23 -16.84
C GLY A 116 22.85 -5.81 -17.64
N VAL A 117 23.51 -6.81 -17.05
CA VAL A 117 24.66 -7.52 -17.61
C VAL A 117 24.45 -9.01 -17.39
N TYR A 118 24.27 -9.75 -18.48
CA TYR A 118 23.86 -11.14 -18.45
C TYR A 118 24.86 -12.03 -19.19
N LEU A 119 24.70 -13.34 -19.05
CA LEU A 119 25.39 -14.31 -19.89
C LEU A 119 24.53 -14.69 -21.09
N PRO A 120 25.14 -15.11 -22.22
CA PRO A 120 24.38 -15.55 -23.39
C PRO A 120 23.39 -16.68 -23.11
N ARG A 121 23.56 -17.45 -22.03
CA ARG A 121 22.62 -18.50 -21.61
C ARG A 121 21.35 -17.95 -20.95
N HIS A 122 21.38 -16.73 -20.45
CA HIS A 122 20.24 -16.06 -19.82
C HIS A 122 19.33 -15.40 -20.85
N CYS A 123 19.75 -15.22 -22.11
CA CYS A 123 18.99 -14.42 -23.08
C CYS A 123 18.74 -15.18 -24.39
N GLU A 124 17.74 -14.76 -25.18
CA GLU A 124 17.46 -15.34 -26.47
C GLU A 124 18.60 -15.10 -27.47
N SER A 125 18.61 -15.98 -28.48
CA SER A 125 19.48 -15.85 -29.64
C SER A 125 19.27 -14.51 -30.35
N GLY A 126 20.37 -13.75 -30.53
CA GLY A 126 20.32 -12.43 -31.17
C GLY A 126 20.31 -11.26 -30.19
N THR A 127 20.42 -11.53 -28.88
CA THR A 127 20.86 -10.53 -27.90
C THR A 127 22.29 -10.08 -28.21
N THR A 128 22.57 -8.79 -28.09
CA THR A 128 23.90 -8.24 -28.38
C THR A 128 24.90 -8.77 -27.35
N VAL A 129 26.03 -9.30 -27.83
CA VAL A 129 27.13 -9.75 -26.96
C VAL A 129 28.31 -8.81 -27.14
N ASN A 130 28.81 -8.25 -26.04
CA ASN A 130 29.95 -7.34 -26.06
C ASN A 130 31.29 -8.09 -26.24
N ASP A 131 32.39 -7.36 -26.42
CA ASP A 131 33.72 -7.96 -26.63
C ASP A 131 34.21 -8.79 -25.43
N ALA A 132 33.65 -8.57 -24.25
CA ALA A 132 33.94 -9.33 -23.03
C ALA A 132 33.08 -10.61 -22.89
N GLY A 133 32.14 -10.85 -23.82
CA GLY A 133 31.31 -12.06 -23.85
C GLY A 133 30.00 -11.98 -23.07
N PHE A 134 29.64 -10.80 -22.55
CA PHE A 134 28.37 -10.58 -21.84
C PHE A 134 27.25 -10.20 -22.81
N ALA A 135 26.06 -10.73 -22.56
CA ALA A 135 24.83 -10.34 -23.22
C ALA A 135 24.29 -9.05 -22.59
N ILE A 136 24.06 -8.04 -23.43
CA ILE A 136 23.46 -6.75 -23.05
C ILE A 136 22.14 -6.63 -23.81
N PRO A 137 20.98 -6.79 -23.15
CA PRO A 137 19.69 -6.72 -23.82
C PRO A 137 19.35 -5.30 -24.25
N ASP A 138 18.58 -5.22 -25.33
CA ASP A 138 17.84 -4.02 -25.68
C ASP A 138 16.47 -4.03 -24.96
N GLN A 139 15.71 -2.94 -25.07
CA GLN A 139 14.42 -2.75 -24.37
C GLN A 139 13.39 -3.85 -24.64
N HIS A 140 13.48 -4.59 -25.75
CA HIS A 140 12.53 -5.65 -26.09
C HIS A 140 12.94 -7.02 -25.54
N LYS A 141 14.21 -7.17 -25.13
CA LYS A 141 14.80 -8.46 -24.72
C LYS A 141 15.10 -8.55 -23.23
N ILE A 142 15.11 -7.42 -22.51
CA ILE A 142 15.46 -7.40 -21.09
C ILE A 142 14.57 -8.32 -20.25
N TRP A 143 13.26 -8.33 -20.51
CA TRP A 143 12.30 -9.13 -19.74
C TRP A 143 12.65 -10.62 -19.76
N GLU A 144 13.08 -11.11 -20.92
CA GLU A 144 13.46 -12.51 -21.09
C GLU A 144 14.81 -12.80 -20.43
N CYS A 145 15.79 -11.90 -20.54
CA CYS A 145 17.06 -12.02 -19.81
C CYS A 145 16.88 -12.08 -18.28
N SER A 146 16.06 -11.18 -17.73
CA SER A 146 15.72 -11.15 -16.30
C SER A 146 14.95 -12.39 -15.85
N PHE A 147 14.02 -12.86 -16.68
CA PHE A 147 13.24 -14.05 -16.38
C PHE A 147 14.07 -15.34 -16.45
N ASN A 148 15.19 -15.36 -17.16
CA ASN A 148 16.01 -16.56 -17.35
C ASN A 148 17.32 -16.54 -16.52
N THR A 149 17.41 -15.69 -15.50
CA THR A 149 18.51 -15.77 -14.51
C THR A 149 18.55 -17.14 -13.84
N ASP A 150 19.73 -17.51 -13.32
CA ASP A 150 19.95 -18.86 -12.80
C ASP A 150 19.10 -19.15 -11.55
N ASN A 151 18.86 -18.14 -10.71
CA ASN A 151 18.10 -18.26 -9.46
C ASN A 151 17.34 -16.95 -9.17
N GLU A 152 16.56 -16.96 -8.09
CA GLU A 152 15.77 -15.86 -7.55
C GLU A 152 16.07 -15.69 -6.05
N LEU A 153 15.90 -14.47 -5.53
CA LEU A 153 16.05 -14.12 -4.12
C LEU A 153 14.69 -13.65 -3.60
N ASP A 154 14.13 -14.41 -2.67
CA ASP A 154 12.92 -14.08 -1.93
C ASP A 154 13.27 -13.40 -0.61
N ILE A 155 12.44 -12.43 -0.25
CA ILE A 155 12.56 -11.68 0.99
C ILE A 155 11.42 -12.08 1.90
N ASP A 156 11.74 -12.86 2.94
CA ASP A 156 10.78 -13.20 3.97
C ASP A 156 10.91 -12.23 5.13
N MET A 157 9.86 -11.46 5.36
CA MET A 157 9.82 -10.50 6.46
C MET A 157 9.40 -11.12 7.80
N GLY A 158 8.96 -12.40 7.81
CA GLY A 158 8.94 -13.32 8.94
C GLY A 158 8.28 -12.86 10.25
N PHE A 159 7.57 -11.73 10.27
CA PHE A 159 7.07 -11.11 11.49
C PHE A 159 5.79 -11.80 12.00
N GLY A 160 5.49 -11.63 13.29
CA GLY A 160 4.20 -12.04 13.86
C GLY A 160 3.12 -11.06 13.42
N GLU A 161 2.00 -11.58 12.95
CA GLU A 161 0.91 -10.78 12.39
C GLU A 161 0.40 -9.76 13.41
N LEU A 162 0.23 -8.50 12.99
CA LEU A 162 -0.48 -7.52 13.79
C LEU A 162 -1.97 -7.67 13.50
N VAL A 163 -2.75 -7.89 14.55
CA VAL A 163 -4.20 -8.02 14.45
C VAL A 163 -4.90 -7.05 15.38
N ARG A 164 -6.17 -6.77 15.05
CA ARG A 164 -7.05 -5.99 15.91
C ARG A 164 -7.07 -6.54 17.34
N ASP A 165 -7.01 -5.65 18.34
CA ASP A 165 -7.20 -6.03 19.74
C ASP A 165 -8.54 -6.73 19.94
N SER A 166 -8.56 -7.94 20.49
CA SER A 166 -9.77 -8.75 20.59
C SER A 166 -10.86 -8.17 21.48
N ASP A 167 -10.49 -7.28 22.41
CA ASP A 167 -11.42 -6.59 23.31
C ASP A 167 -11.98 -5.29 22.68
N SER A 168 -11.51 -4.89 21.49
CA SER A 168 -12.06 -3.77 20.72
C SER A 168 -13.33 -4.14 19.95
N SER A 169 -13.99 -3.14 19.35
CA SER A 169 -15.08 -3.34 18.38
C SER A 169 -14.61 -4.16 17.17
N GLU A 170 -15.52 -4.98 16.61
CA GLU A 170 -15.36 -5.66 15.32
C GLU A 170 -15.51 -4.72 14.12
N ASP A 171 -16.21 -3.59 14.29
CA ASP A 171 -16.40 -2.58 13.25
C ASP A 171 -15.16 -1.68 13.14
N LEU A 172 -14.39 -1.86 12.07
CA LEU A 172 -13.19 -1.07 11.85
C LEU A 172 -13.48 0.19 11.03
N TYR A 173 -13.10 1.35 11.58
CA TYR A 173 -13.27 2.67 10.99
C TYR A 173 -11.95 3.29 10.51
N GLY A 174 -10.84 2.56 10.59
CA GLY A 174 -9.57 3.00 10.03
C GLY A 174 -8.35 2.37 10.66
N VAL A 175 -7.19 2.80 10.15
CA VAL A 175 -5.86 2.44 10.63
C VAL A 175 -4.93 3.64 10.53
N SER A 176 -3.97 3.73 11.44
CA SER A 176 -2.84 4.66 11.36
C SER A 176 -1.53 3.97 11.70
N GLN A 177 -0.45 4.43 11.06
CA GLN A 177 0.90 3.90 11.23
C GLN A 177 1.95 4.89 10.73
N TYR A 178 3.15 4.85 11.32
CA TYR A 178 4.34 5.52 10.81
C TYR A 178 5.24 4.53 10.10
N LEU A 179 5.59 4.83 8.85
CA LEU A 179 6.38 3.95 7.99
C LEU A 179 7.77 4.50 7.80
N ARG A 180 8.77 3.64 7.97
CA ARG A 180 10.18 3.92 7.71
C ARG A 180 10.42 4.14 6.21
N VAL A 181 10.91 5.32 5.83
CA VAL A 181 11.27 5.65 4.45
C VAL A 181 12.79 5.55 4.28
N PHE A 182 13.22 4.75 3.32
CA PHE A 182 14.64 4.55 2.98
C PHE A 182 14.74 4.00 1.55
N GLN A 183 15.90 4.19 0.93
CA GLN A 183 16.17 3.57 -0.38
C GLN A 183 16.29 2.06 -0.17
N MET A 184 15.37 1.29 -0.75
CA MET A 184 15.32 -0.16 -0.57
C MET A 184 16.25 -0.90 -1.55
N MET A 185 16.41 -0.37 -2.77
CA MET A 185 17.18 -0.98 -3.86
C MET A 185 17.98 0.11 -4.59
N ASP A 186 19.18 -0.24 -5.07
CA ASP A 186 19.95 0.63 -5.97
C ASP A 186 19.33 0.70 -7.37
N VAL A 187 18.79 -0.43 -7.83
CA VAL A 187 18.11 -0.59 -9.10
C VAL A 187 16.85 -1.40 -8.86
N ASN A 188 15.69 -0.90 -9.27
CA ASN A 188 14.45 -1.66 -9.16
C ASN A 188 14.42 -2.74 -10.26
N PRO A 189 14.22 -4.02 -9.91
CA PRO A 189 14.27 -5.11 -10.87
C PRO A 189 13.03 -5.13 -11.77
N THR A 190 13.13 -5.78 -12.92
CA THR A 190 12.01 -5.96 -13.85
C THR A 190 10.99 -7.01 -13.41
N THR A 191 11.03 -7.51 -12.16
CA THR A 191 10.20 -8.64 -11.71
C THR A 191 8.81 -8.24 -11.25
N GLY A 192 8.54 -6.95 -11.07
CA GLY A 192 7.22 -6.43 -10.77
C GLY A 192 7.25 -5.37 -9.69
N GLN A 193 6.06 -4.92 -9.28
CA GLN A 193 5.83 -3.96 -8.22
C GLN A 193 6.13 -4.58 -6.85
N PHE A 194 6.84 -3.85 -5.98
CA PHE A 194 7.08 -4.24 -4.59
C PHE A 194 6.26 -3.32 -3.67
N GLY A 195 5.44 -3.91 -2.81
CA GLY A 195 4.88 -3.28 -1.62
C GLY A 195 5.76 -3.58 -0.41
N LEU A 196 6.51 -2.58 0.06
CA LEU A 196 7.42 -2.73 1.20
C LEU A 196 6.66 -2.92 2.52
N TRP A 197 5.65 -2.09 2.73
CA TRP A 197 4.70 -2.23 3.83
C TRP A 197 3.40 -1.52 3.47
N GLY A 198 2.27 -2.21 3.63
CA GLY A 198 0.96 -1.68 3.33
C GLY A 198 -0.15 -2.24 4.22
N GLN A 199 -1.37 -1.82 3.90
CA GLN A 199 -2.61 -2.23 4.55
C GLN A 199 -3.72 -2.50 3.52
N TRP A 200 -4.63 -3.42 3.84
CA TRP A 200 -5.79 -3.76 3.01
C TRP A 200 -7.08 -3.70 3.81
N ILE A 201 -7.73 -2.53 3.83
CA ILE A 201 -9.06 -2.38 4.44
C ILE A 201 -10.07 -2.96 3.45
N GLY A 202 -10.91 -3.89 3.90
CA GLY A 202 -11.97 -4.50 3.08
C GLY A 202 -13.34 -4.32 3.71
N ASP A 203 -14.40 -4.34 2.89
CA ASP A 203 -15.78 -4.41 3.39
C ASP A 203 -16.00 -5.60 4.34
N ASP A 204 -17.00 -5.50 5.22
CA ASP A 204 -17.37 -6.58 6.12
C ASP A 204 -18.04 -7.74 5.37
N ARG A 205 -17.20 -8.63 4.81
CA ARG A 205 -17.62 -9.90 4.21
C ARG A 205 -18.73 -9.72 3.17
N ALA A 206 -18.71 -8.64 2.38
CA ALA A 206 -19.71 -8.39 1.35
C ALA A 206 -19.56 -9.28 0.12
N HIS A 207 -18.50 -10.09 0.03
CA HIS A 207 -18.36 -11.14 -0.99
C HIS A 207 -17.59 -12.36 -0.42
N PRO A 208 -17.93 -13.61 -0.79
CA PRO A 208 -17.39 -14.81 -0.14
C PRO A 208 -15.95 -15.14 -0.58
N HIS A 209 -15.51 -14.61 -1.72
CA HIS A 209 -14.19 -14.88 -2.31
C HIS A 209 -13.15 -13.79 -2.00
N GLY A 210 -13.51 -12.79 -1.19
CA GLY A 210 -12.66 -11.64 -0.88
C GLY A 210 -13.48 -10.36 -0.80
N PRO A 211 -12.84 -9.24 -0.43
CA PRO A 211 -13.54 -7.96 -0.34
C PRO A 211 -14.04 -7.51 -1.72
N PHE A 212 -15.33 -7.16 -1.81
CA PHE A 212 -15.91 -6.55 -3.01
C PHE A 212 -15.33 -5.14 -3.25
N ASN A 213 -15.00 -4.45 -2.17
CA ASN A 213 -14.38 -3.14 -2.11
C ASN A 213 -13.18 -3.18 -1.17
N SER A 214 -12.08 -2.58 -1.59
CA SER A 214 -10.89 -2.47 -0.75
C SER A 214 -10.26 -1.08 -0.82
N ILE A 215 -9.64 -0.66 0.26
CA ILE A 215 -8.74 0.49 0.32
C ILE A 215 -7.35 -0.05 0.58
N GLU A 216 -6.42 0.37 -0.26
CA GLU A 216 -5.03 -0.01 -0.16
C GLU A 216 -4.18 1.22 0.15
N GLY A 217 -3.18 0.99 0.99
CA GLY A 217 -2.15 1.98 1.27
C GLY A 217 -0.82 1.30 1.46
N GLY A 218 0.28 2.01 1.19
CA GLY A 218 1.61 1.48 1.50
C GLY A 218 2.74 2.11 0.71
N LEU A 219 3.97 1.77 1.12
CA LEU A 219 5.19 2.13 0.42
C LEU A 219 5.38 1.22 -0.80
N PHE A 220 5.33 1.84 -1.98
CA PHE A 220 5.35 1.23 -3.30
C PHE A 220 6.70 1.49 -3.97
N ILE A 221 7.27 0.45 -4.56
CA ILE A 221 8.54 0.52 -5.31
C ILE A 221 8.34 -0.10 -6.69
N HIS A 222 8.37 0.76 -7.72
CA HIS A 222 8.47 0.36 -9.12
C HIS A 222 8.74 1.60 -10.00
N ASP A 223 9.67 1.47 -10.95
CA ASP A 223 10.05 2.56 -11.86
C ASP A 223 8.89 3.04 -12.76
N LYS A 224 7.83 2.24 -12.95
CA LYS A 224 6.70 2.62 -13.84
C LYS A 224 6.06 3.96 -13.46
N MET A 225 6.10 4.31 -12.18
CA MET A 225 5.52 5.56 -11.64
C MET A 225 6.56 6.69 -11.52
N GLY A 226 7.68 6.59 -12.23
CA GLY A 226 8.84 7.48 -12.11
C GLY A 226 9.96 6.84 -11.28
N ARG A 227 11.21 7.22 -11.57
CA ARG A 227 12.40 6.63 -10.95
C ARG A 227 12.82 7.43 -9.74
N SER A 228 12.15 7.18 -8.63
CA SER A 228 12.51 7.81 -7.36
C SER A 228 13.45 6.94 -6.53
N LYS A 229 14.39 7.59 -5.84
CA LYS A 229 15.28 7.00 -4.84
C LYS A 229 14.51 6.37 -3.67
N PHE A 230 13.46 7.04 -3.20
CA PHE A 230 12.63 6.54 -2.12
C PHE A 230 11.37 5.83 -2.65
N PRO A 231 10.84 4.83 -1.92
CA PRO A 231 9.51 4.30 -2.20
C PRO A 231 8.48 5.42 -2.21
N LYS A 232 7.54 5.37 -3.16
CA LYS A 232 6.40 6.31 -3.20
C LYS A 232 5.27 5.78 -2.34
N TYR A 233 4.45 6.63 -1.73
CA TYR A 233 3.27 6.18 -1.00
C TYR A 233 2.05 6.07 -1.93
N MET A 234 1.45 4.89 -1.98
CA MET A 234 0.18 4.64 -2.67
C MET A 234 -0.97 4.88 -1.71
N ALA A 235 -1.92 5.74 -2.09
CA ALA A 235 -3.20 5.92 -1.41
C ALA A 235 -4.32 5.70 -2.42
N SER A 236 -4.90 4.50 -2.44
CA SER A 236 -5.82 4.06 -3.50
C SER A 236 -6.98 3.23 -2.97
N ALA A 237 -7.99 3.05 -3.80
CA ALA A 237 -9.09 2.12 -3.56
C ALA A 237 -9.45 1.32 -4.80
N ALA A 238 -10.01 0.14 -4.55
CA ALA A 238 -10.51 -0.80 -5.53
C ALA A 238 -12.00 -1.08 -5.29
N THR A 239 -12.77 -1.17 -6.37
CA THR A 239 -14.19 -1.53 -6.36
C THR A 239 -14.46 -2.69 -7.32
N GLY A 240 -15.54 -3.42 -7.05
CA GLY A 240 -15.96 -4.54 -7.89
C GLY A 240 -14.86 -5.59 -8.09
N LEU A 241 -14.25 -6.05 -6.99
CA LEU A 241 -13.20 -7.09 -6.98
C LEU A 241 -11.97 -6.73 -7.82
N TYR A 242 -11.31 -5.61 -7.48
CA TYR A 242 -10.13 -5.12 -8.22
C TYR A 242 -10.44 -4.87 -9.69
N SER A 243 -11.64 -4.37 -9.99
CA SER A 243 -12.02 -4.05 -11.35
C SER A 243 -11.02 -3.05 -11.93
N PRO A 244 -10.58 -3.22 -13.19
CA PRO A 244 -9.74 -2.22 -13.86
C PRO A 244 -10.37 -0.83 -14.01
N ARG A 245 -11.63 -0.69 -13.59
CA ARG A 245 -12.42 0.53 -13.56
C ARG A 245 -12.49 1.21 -12.21
N SER A 246 -11.82 0.66 -11.22
CA SER A 246 -11.64 1.31 -9.93
C SER A 246 -10.90 2.62 -10.14
N ASP A 247 -11.37 3.70 -9.53
CA ASP A 247 -10.68 4.99 -9.53
C ASP A 247 -9.50 4.97 -8.55
N THR A 248 -8.37 4.41 -8.96
CA THR A 248 -7.17 4.27 -8.10
C THR A 248 -6.34 5.55 -8.04
N GLY A 249 -6.40 6.38 -9.09
CA GLY A 249 -5.53 7.54 -9.31
C GLY A 249 -6.24 8.89 -9.44
N GLY A 250 -7.57 8.96 -9.27
CA GLY A 250 -8.34 10.21 -9.43
C GLY A 250 -8.59 10.55 -10.90
N GLY A 251 -9.15 9.61 -11.65
CA GLY A 251 -9.27 9.65 -13.11
C GLY A 251 -8.50 8.54 -13.82
N TRP A 252 -7.63 7.84 -13.11
CA TRP A 252 -6.91 6.67 -13.62
C TRP A 252 -7.28 5.46 -12.78
N GLY A 253 -7.41 4.29 -13.43
CA GLY A 253 -7.62 3.01 -12.78
C GLY A 253 -6.40 2.11 -12.84
N PHE A 254 -6.59 0.81 -12.61
CA PHE A 254 -5.49 -0.15 -12.67
C PHE A 254 -4.76 -0.14 -14.01
N HIS A 255 -3.47 -0.46 -13.94
CA HIS A 255 -2.54 -0.38 -15.08
C HIS A 255 -2.46 1.02 -15.69
N GLU A 256 -2.62 2.05 -14.84
CA GLU A 256 -2.40 3.44 -15.22
C GLU A 256 -3.32 3.92 -16.35
N ARG A 257 -4.44 3.22 -16.58
CA ARG A 257 -5.36 3.50 -17.69
C ARG A 257 -6.38 4.54 -17.26
N ARG A 258 -6.74 5.44 -18.17
CA ARG A 258 -7.78 6.45 -17.92
C ARG A 258 -9.12 5.76 -17.65
N ILE A 259 -9.96 6.38 -16.84
CA ILE A 259 -11.36 6.00 -16.61
C ILE A 259 -12.29 7.15 -16.98
N GLU A 260 -13.51 6.83 -17.41
CA GLU A 260 -14.52 7.82 -17.77
C GLU A 260 -15.10 8.51 -16.54
N CYS A 261 -15.72 9.68 -16.76
CA CYS A 261 -16.31 10.50 -15.71
C CYS A 261 -17.32 9.74 -14.81
N SER A 262 -18.00 8.75 -15.38
CA SER A 262 -18.99 7.93 -14.67
C SER A 262 -18.38 6.91 -13.70
N LEU A 263 -17.04 6.83 -13.63
CA LEU A 263 -16.32 5.91 -12.74
C LEU A 263 -15.54 6.64 -11.64
N MET A 264 -15.41 7.96 -11.74
CA MET A 264 -14.69 8.76 -10.76
C MET A 264 -15.38 8.72 -9.39
N GLY A 265 -14.59 8.61 -8.33
CA GLY A 265 -15.06 8.57 -6.94
C GLY A 265 -14.11 9.17 -5.92
N ARG A 266 -12.90 9.56 -6.32
CA ARG A 266 -11.91 10.21 -5.46
C ARG A 266 -12.07 11.73 -5.48
N ALA A 267 -12.35 12.32 -4.31
CA ALA A 267 -12.35 13.76 -4.09
C ALA A 267 -11.00 14.22 -3.53
N THR A 268 -10.44 15.29 -4.06
CA THR A 268 -9.26 15.97 -3.49
C THR A 268 -9.73 16.94 -2.41
N LEU A 269 -9.15 16.83 -1.22
CA LEU A 269 -9.48 17.65 -0.05
C LEU A 269 -8.46 18.76 0.20
N SER A 270 -7.17 18.52 -0.06
CA SER A 270 -6.13 19.51 0.22
C SER A 270 -6.08 20.60 -0.85
N ASN A 271 -5.80 21.83 -0.42
CA ASN A 271 -5.43 22.95 -1.30
C ASN A 271 -3.93 23.29 -1.23
N ARG A 272 -3.11 22.44 -0.63
CA ARG A 272 -1.67 22.72 -0.41
C ARG A 272 -0.76 21.60 -0.87
N MET A 273 -1.28 20.38 -0.97
CA MET A 273 -0.53 19.22 -1.42
C MET A 273 -1.34 18.44 -2.44
N MET A 274 -0.70 18.03 -3.53
CA MET A 274 -1.29 17.19 -4.57
C MET A 274 -1.06 15.70 -4.28
N VAL A 275 -2.01 14.87 -4.69
CA VAL A 275 -1.85 13.41 -4.76
C VAL A 275 -1.93 12.98 -6.23
N PRO A 276 -0.78 12.86 -6.92
CA PRO A 276 -0.78 12.54 -8.33
C PRO A 276 -1.15 11.06 -8.55
N PRO A 277 -1.61 10.69 -9.74
CA PRO A 277 -1.82 9.30 -10.11
C PRO A 277 -0.51 8.48 -10.16
N SER A 278 0.64 9.15 -10.23
CA SER A 278 1.99 8.57 -10.10
C SER A 278 2.49 8.45 -8.65
N LEU A 279 1.57 8.48 -7.67
CA LEU A 279 1.82 8.27 -6.24
C LEU A 279 2.57 9.42 -5.52
N ILE A 280 2.53 9.42 -4.19
CA ILE A 280 3.15 10.48 -3.37
C ILE A 280 4.66 10.23 -3.30
N SER A 281 5.46 11.18 -3.78
CA SER A 281 6.92 11.13 -3.77
C SER A 281 7.48 11.90 -2.56
N PHE A 282 8.66 11.51 -2.11
CA PHE A 282 9.39 12.14 -0.99
C PHE A 282 10.63 12.84 -1.52
N ASP A 283 11.03 13.94 -0.88
CA ASP A 283 12.19 14.74 -1.27
C ASP A 283 13.48 13.88 -1.21
N GLU A 284 14.25 13.81 -2.28
CA GLU A 284 15.43 12.95 -2.36
C GLU A 284 16.70 13.57 -1.77
N ASP A 285 16.67 14.90 -1.62
CA ASP A 285 17.74 15.81 -1.20
C ASP A 285 17.69 16.14 0.32
N GLN A 286 16.91 15.39 1.09
CA GLN A 286 16.80 15.53 2.55
C GLN A 286 17.85 14.70 3.34
N GLU A 287 18.08 15.07 4.61
CA GLU A 287 18.88 14.27 5.54
C GLU A 287 18.10 13.01 5.97
N THR A 288 18.72 11.84 5.85
CA THR A 288 18.06 10.54 6.15
C THR A 288 18.11 10.16 7.62
N PHE A 289 18.96 10.83 8.41
CA PHE A 289 19.15 10.60 9.84
C PHE A 289 19.39 9.12 10.23
N ASP A 290 20.08 8.34 9.39
CA ASP A 290 20.20 6.87 9.58
C ASP A 290 20.81 6.45 10.93
N ASN A 291 21.68 7.28 11.52
CA ASN A 291 22.25 7.01 12.85
C ASN A 291 21.32 7.39 14.03
N GLU A 292 20.14 7.95 13.73
CA GLU A 292 19.11 8.35 14.69
C GLU A 292 17.78 7.67 14.38
N GLY A 293 17.82 6.43 13.89
CA GLY A 293 16.62 5.68 13.52
C GLY A 293 15.88 6.23 12.30
N GLY A 294 16.41 7.28 11.65
CA GLY A 294 16.06 8.00 10.40
C GLY A 294 14.61 8.45 10.15
N ILE A 295 14.27 8.66 8.88
CA ILE A 295 13.04 9.34 8.44
C ILE A 295 11.79 8.45 8.30
N HIS A 296 10.63 9.02 8.61
CA HIS A 296 9.33 8.34 8.64
C HIS A 296 8.19 9.18 8.07
N VAL A 297 7.18 8.52 7.51
CA VAL A 297 5.90 9.15 7.13
C VAL A 297 4.78 8.63 8.00
N GLY A 298 3.99 9.52 8.61
CA GLY A 298 2.73 9.15 9.27
C GLY A 298 1.61 9.01 8.24
N THR A 299 0.86 7.92 8.29
CA THR A 299 -0.21 7.64 7.32
C THR A 299 -1.44 7.10 8.02
N SER A 300 -2.62 7.51 7.55
CA SER A 300 -3.88 6.97 8.04
C SER A 300 -4.95 6.96 6.96
N TRP A 301 -5.69 5.85 6.91
CA TRP A 301 -7.02 5.82 6.32
C TRP A 301 -8.04 5.78 7.45
N ALA A 302 -8.94 6.75 7.49
CA ALA A 302 -9.99 6.83 8.50
C ALA A 302 -11.33 7.20 7.86
N ALA A 303 -12.42 6.60 8.35
CA ALA A 303 -13.76 6.96 7.99
C ALA A 303 -14.16 8.26 8.72
N LEU A 304 -14.20 9.37 7.97
CA LEU A 304 -14.60 10.68 8.47
C LEU A 304 -15.96 11.06 7.85
N PRO A 305 -16.96 11.56 8.59
CA PRO A 305 -18.31 11.83 8.11
C PRO A 305 -18.45 13.09 7.23
N ILE A 306 -17.58 13.27 6.24
CA ILE A 306 -17.57 14.45 5.35
C ILE A 306 -18.82 14.48 4.46
N PHE A 307 -19.18 13.35 3.84
CA PHE A 307 -20.35 13.27 2.96
C PHE A 307 -21.48 12.48 3.62
N GLY A 308 -22.54 13.17 4.06
CA GLY A 308 -23.80 12.53 4.48
C GLY A 308 -23.69 11.65 5.74
N GLY A 309 -22.70 11.91 6.59
CA GLY A 309 -22.52 11.19 7.84
C GLY A 309 -23.63 11.47 8.86
N LYS A 310 -23.91 10.48 9.69
CA LYS A 310 -24.80 10.56 10.86
C LYS A 310 -24.16 9.81 12.03
N PRO A 311 -24.55 10.08 13.29
CA PRO A 311 -24.09 9.28 14.41
C PRO A 311 -24.42 7.80 14.23
N ARG A 312 -23.47 6.94 14.61
CA ARG A 312 -23.56 5.48 14.51
C ARG A 312 -23.47 4.85 15.89
N VAL A 313 -23.92 3.60 15.97
CA VAL A 313 -23.67 2.73 17.12
C VAL A 313 -22.73 1.61 16.69
N ASP A 314 -22.05 1.02 17.66
CA ASP A 314 -21.19 -0.14 17.45
C ASP A 314 -22.00 -1.35 16.98
N GLU A 315 -21.41 -2.17 16.10
CA GLU A 315 -22.02 -3.35 15.48
C GLU A 315 -23.39 -3.04 14.84
N GLN A 316 -23.48 -1.91 14.14
CA GLN A 316 -24.72 -1.49 13.52
C GLN A 316 -25.09 -2.43 12.36
N ALA A 317 -26.37 -2.82 12.28
CA ALA A 317 -26.89 -3.61 11.17
C ALA A 317 -26.70 -2.90 9.82
N TRP A 318 -26.51 -3.69 8.76
CA TRP A 318 -26.44 -3.18 7.38
C TRP A 318 -27.76 -2.55 6.95
N ASP A 319 -27.84 -1.23 7.11
CA ASP A 319 -28.92 -0.37 6.66
C ASP A 319 -28.42 1.06 6.40
N ASP A 320 -29.32 1.94 5.96
CA ASP A 320 -29.00 3.35 5.66
C ASP A 320 -29.17 4.29 6.87
N SER A 321 -29.47 3.74 8.05
CA SER A 321 -29.83 4.55 9.23
C SER A 321 -28.63 5.22 9.88
N GLY A 322 -27.43 4.62 9.74
CA GLY A 322 -26.16 5.08 10.31
C GLY A 322 -25.48 6.21 9.52
N GLY A 323 -26.11 6.66 8.44
CA GLY A 323 -25.49 7.61 7.51
C GLY A 323 -24.34 6.96 6.73
N LYS A 324 -23.65 7.78 5.96
CA LYS A 324 -22.63 7.32 5.01
C LYS A 324 -21.22 7.40 5.59
N LEU A 325 -20.33 6.55 5.08
CA LEU A 325 -18.92 6.53 5.43
C LEU A 325 -18.11 7.14 4.28
N THR A 326 -17.26 8.12 4.62
CA THR A 326 -16.27 8.67 3.69
C THR A 326 -14.89 8.28 4.17
N TRP A 327 -14.21 7.45 3.39
CA TRP A 327 -12.85 7.04 3.70
C TRP A 327 -11.88 8.13 3.26
N THR A 328 -11.11 8.66 4.21
CA THR A 328 -10.23 9.81 4.04
C THR A 328 -8.79 9.39 4.29
N PHE A 329 -7.89 9.77 3.40
CA PHE A 329 -6.46 9.61 3.58
C PHE A 329 -5.86 10.85 4.24
N ILE A 330 -5.09 10.63 5.31
CA ILE A 330 -4.39 11.65 6.08
C ILE A 330 -2.90 11.29 6.10
N ILE A 331 -2.04 12.30 5.95
CA ILE A 331 -0.59 12.17 6.02
C ILE A 331 -0.03 13.07 7.13
N ASP A 332 1.09 12.66 7.73
CA ASP A 332 1.93 13.49 8.60
C ASP A 332 3.39 13.41 8.10
N ALA A 333 3.87 14.53 7.57
CA ALA A 333 5.21 14.71 7.00
C ALA A 333 5.79 16.06 7.46
N ALA A 334 7.10 16.27 7.29
CA ALA A 334 7.78 17.43 7.84
C ALA A 334 7.29 18.77 7.28
N ASN A 335 6.87 18.78 6.00
CA ASN A 335 6.42 19.96 5.27
C ASN A 335 4.90 19.98 4.99
N TYR A 336 4.15 18.93 5.36
CA TYR A 336 2.68 18.91 5.28
C TYR A 336 2.08 17.89 6.27
N SER A 337 0.96 18.25 6.91
CA SER A 337 0.19 17.35 7.77
C SER A 337 -1.30 17.63 7.59
N GLY A 338 -2.11 16.59 7.37
CA GLY A 338 -3.56 16.72 7.24
C GLY A 338 -4.19 15.82 6.17
N PRO A 339 -5.51 15.94 5.98
CA PRO A 339 -6.25 15.17 4.98
C PRO A 339 -5.87 15.59 3.56
N LEU A 340 -5.81 14.62 2.66
CA LEU A 340 -5.40 14.83 1.26
C LEU A 340 -6.50 14.50 0.27
N ILE A 341 -7.04 13.29 0.35
CA ILE A 341 -8.07 12.76 -0.54
C ILE A 341 -9.12 11.99 0.25
N ALA A 342 -10.29 11.83 -0.34
CA ALA A 342 -11.34 10.97 0.19
C ALA A 342 -12.11 10.26 -0.92
N TYR A 343 -12.62 9.07 -0.64
CA TYR A 343 -13.58 8.40 -1.52
C TYR A 343 -15.00 8.70 -1.07
N VAL A 344 -15.81 9.24 -1.99
CA VAL A 344 -17.22 9.51 -1.71
C VAL A 344 -17.98 8.20 -1.49
N PRO A 345 -19.05 8.18 -0.69
CA PRO A 345 -19.77 6.94 -0.37
C PRO A 345 -20.30 6.17 -1.59
N GLU A 346 -20.73 6.89 -2.63
CA GLU A 346 -21.25 6.29 -3.85
C GLU A 346 -20.18 5.53 -4.64
N HIS A 347 -18.89 5.87 -4.51
CA HIS A 347 -17.79 5.18 -5.19
C HIS A 347 -17.89 3.65 -5.03
N TRP A 348 -18.24 3.21 -3.82
CA TRP A 348 -18.26 1.81 -3.41
C TRP A 348 -19.42 1.00 -3.99
N SER A 349 -20.53 1.68 -4.32
CA SER A 349 -21.79 1.05 -4.75
C SER A 349 -22.21 1.43 -6.17
N ARG A 350 -21.49 2.35 -6.81
CA ARG A 350 -21.76 2.79 -8.18
C ARG A 350 -21.61 1.62 -9.15
N ASN A 351 -22.62 1.43 -9.99
CA ASN A 351 -22.70 0.31 -10.94
C ASN A 351 -22.67 -1.10 -10.32
N ILE A 352 -22.97 -1.24 -9.02
CA ILE A 352 -22.89 -2.52 -8.29
C ILE A 352 -23.70 -3.66 -8.93
N ASP A 353 -24.90 -3.37 -9.45
CA ASP A 353 -25.74 -4.40 -10.08
C ASP A 353 -25.11 -4.97 -11.35
N GLN A 354 -24.35 -4.16 -12.09
CA GLN A 354 -23.64 -4.62 -13.29
C GLN A 354 -22.49 -5.53 -12.90
N PHE A 355 -21.73 -5.16 -11.87
CA PHE A 355 -20.67 -6.01 -11.34
C PHE A 355 -21.23 -7.34 -10.84
N ASN A 356 -22.27 -7.31 -10.01
CA ASN A 356 -22.95 -8.51 -9.55
C ASN A 356 -23.45 -9.39 -10.72
N ALA A 357 -24.08 -8.79 -11.74
CA ALA A 357 -24.56 -9.55 -12.90
C ALA A 357 -23.41 -10.27 -13.61
N MET A 358 -22.26 -9.61 -13.77
CA MET A 358 -21.09 -10.21 -14.40
C MET A 358 -20.44 -11.29 -13.52
N GLU A 359 -20.33 -11.09 -12.21
CA GLU A 359 -19.84 -12.12 -11.27
C GLU A 359 -20.74 -13.35 -11.28
N ILE A 360 -22.06 -13.18 -11.21
CA ILE A 360 -23.00 -14.30 -11.25
C ILE A 360 -22.93 -15.04 -12.61
N LEU A 361 -22.73 -14.32 -13.72
CA LEU A 361 -22.49 -14.96 -15.01
C LEU A 361 -21.18 -15.76 -15.04
N ASP A 362 -20.14 -15.26 -14.39
CA ASP A 362 -18.84 -15.93 -14.29
C ASP A 362 -18.89 -17.18 -13.40
N ASP A 363 -19.49 -17.08 -12.23
CA ASP A 363 -19.42 -18.11 -11.18
C ASP A 363 -20.54 -19.14 -11.23
N VAL A 364 -21.77 -18.71 -11.58
CA VAL A 364 -22.96 -19.57 -11.50
C VAL A 364 -23.31 -20.16 -12.86
N TYR A 365 -23.23 -19.34 -13.91
CA TYR A 365 -23.71 -19.72 -15.24
C TYR A 365 -22.61 -20.05 -16.24
N GLU A 366 -21.33 -19.73 -15.95
CA GLU A 366 -20.21 -19.84 -16.89
C GLU A 366 -20.56 -19.25 -18.28
N TRP A 367 -21.32 -18.15 -18.29
CA TRP A 367 -21.81 -17.49 -19.50
C TRP A 367 -22.66 -18.40 -20.43
N ASP A 368 -23.46 -19.30 -19.87
CA ASP A 368 -24.34 -20.19 -20.63
C ASP A 368 -25.58 -19.51 -21.27
N ASP A 369 -26.39 -20.32 -21.95
CA ASP A 369 -27.58 -19.89 -22.70
C ASP A 369 -28.89 -19.97 -21.88
N SER A 370 -28.81 -20.15 -20.55
CA SER A 370 -29.97 -20.33 -19.69
C SER A 370 -30.86 -19.08 -19.64
N PRO A 371 -32.16 -19.22 -19.30
CA PRO A 371 -33.06 -18.07 -19.25
C PRO A 371 -32.58 -16.95 -18.31
N THR A 372 -32.03 -17.30 -17.15
CA THR A 372 -31.53 -16.31 -16.19
C THR A 372 -30.22 -15.67 -16.66
N ALA A 373 -29.28 -16.44 -17.23
CA ALA A 373 -28.07 -15.87 -17.84
C ALA A 373 -28.41 -14.84 -18.94
N LYS A 374 -29.43 -15.11 -19.77
CA LYS A 374 -29.93 -14.15 -20.77
C LYS A 374 -30.51 -12.88 -20.17
N ILE A 375 -31.22 -12.98 -19.05
CA ILE A 375 -31.72 -11.82 -18.31
C ILE A 375 -30.55 -10.94 -17.83
N LEU A 376 -29.52 -11.54 -17.25
CA LEU A 376 -28.31 -10.82 -16.80
C LEU A 376 -27.58 -10.16 -17.98
N LEU A 377 -27.46 -10.87 -19.11
CA LEU A 377 -26.86 -10.33 -20.33
C LEU A 377 -27.66 -9.17 -20.94
N ASP A 378 -28.99 -9.29 -21.01
CA ASP A 378 -29.87 -8.22 -21.49
C ASP A 378 -29.72 -6.98 -20.60
N PHE A 379 -29.57 -7.16 -19.29
CA PHE A 379 -29.27 -6.09 -18.35
C PHE A 379 -27.90 -5.43 -18.58
N ILE A 380 -26.82 -6.22 -18.67
CA ILE A 380 -25.47 -5.70 -18.93
C ILE A 380 -25.41 -4.93 -20.26
N ASN A 381 -26.19 -5.36 -21.26
CA ASN A 381 -26.29 -4.69 -22.56
C ASN A 381 -27.23 -3.45 -22.56
N GLY A 382 -27.72 -3.00 -21.40
CA GLY A 382 -28.60 -1.85 -21.29
C GLY A 382 -30.00 -2.06 -21.88
N GLN A 383 -30.41 -3.31 -22.13
CA GLN A 383 -31.73 -3.65 -22.69
C GLN A 383 -32.80 -3.83 -21.60
N MET A 384 -32.40 -3.76 -20.34
CA MET A 384 -33.25 -3.96 -19.16
C MET A 384 -32.88 -2.95 -18.08
N SER A 385 -33.87 -2.43 -17.36
CA SER A 385 -33.65 -1.55 -16.20
C SER A 385 -33.32 -2.32 -14.91
N ASN A 386 -32.69 -1.68 -13.92
CA ASN A 386 -32.45 -2.27 -12.59
C ASN A 386 -33.75 -2.83 -11.96
N SER A 387 -34.87 -2.11 -12.05
CA SER A 387 -36.15 -2.57 -11.48
C SER A 387 -36.68 -3.84 -12.15
N GLU A 388 -36.51 -3.96 -13.48
CA GLU A 388 -36.90 -5.16 -14.21
C GLU A 388 -35.98 -6.34 -13.86
N LEU A 389 -34.67 -6.09 -13.78
CA LEU A 389 -33.67 -7.06 -13.35
C LEU A 389 -34.01 -7.64 -11.99
N HIS A 390 -34.12 -6.80 -10.95
CA HIS A 390 -34.40 -7.25 -9.58
C HIS A 390 -35.72 -8.02 -9.48
N THR A 391 -36.73 -7.64 -10.26
CA THR A 391 -37.99 -8.40 -10.33
C THR A 391 -37.75 -9.79 -10.91
N ALA A 392 -36.99 -9.88 -12.00
CA ALA A 392 -36.72 -11.12 -12.71
C ALA A 392 -35.91 -12.12 -11.87
N ILE A 393 -34.88 -11.64 -11.16
CA ILE A 393 -33.97 -12.48 -10.36
C ILE A 393 -34.43 -12.68 -8.91
N SER A 394 -35.55 -12.08 -8.49
CA SER A 394 -36.05 -12.08 -7.10
C SER A 394 -36.23 -13.46 -6.44
N LYS A 395 -36.25 -14.54 -7.23
CA LYS A 395 -36.44 -15.92 -6.78
C LYS A 395 -35.20 -16.79 -6.92
N GLU A 396 -34.11 -16.23 -7.43
CA GLU A 396 -32.85 -16.93 -7.57
C GLU A 396 -32.22 -17.13 -6.18
N SER A 397 -31.65 -18.31 -5.92
CA SER A 397 -31.14 -18.65 -4.59
C SER A 397 -29.97 -17.76 -4.16
N TRP A 398 -29.08 -17.42 -5.10
CA TRP A 398 -27.95 -16.50 -4.88
C TRP A 398 -28.40 -15.04 -4.64
N TYR A 399 -29.61 -14.67 -5.06
CA TYR A 399 -30.17 -13.33 -4.83
C TYR A 399 -30.83 -13.20 -3.45
N GLN A 400 -31.31 -14.31 -2.90
CA GLN A 400 -32.03 -14.40 -1.63
C GLN A 400 -31.11 -14.75 -0.44
N VAL A 401 -29.79 -14.81 -0.65
CA VAL A 401 -28.84 -15.08 0.44
C VAL A 401 -28.87 -13.90 1.41
N GLU A 402 -29.04 -14.21 2.68
CA GLU A 402 -29.05 -13.23 3.76
C GLU A 402 -27.74 -13.32 4.57
N PRO A 403 -27.26 -12.21 5.14
CA PRO A 403 -26.06 -12.18 5.99
C PRO A 403 -26.13 -13.19 7.14
N GLY A 404 -25.04 -13.91 7.37
CA GLY A 404 -24.92 -14.88 8.47
C GLY A 404 -25.63 -16.22 8.27
N SER A 405 -26.16 -16.49 7.06
CA SER A 405 -26.66 -17.82 6.69
C SER A 405 -25.54 -18.77 6.26
N ASP A 406 -25.72 -20.10 6.36
CA ASP A 406 -24.69 -21.06 5.90
C ASP A 406 -24.30 -20.86 4.42
N SER A 407 -25.22 -20.35 3.59
CA SER A 407 -24.97 -20.07 2.17
C SER A 407 -24.20 -18.76 1.93
N TRP A 408 -24.06 -17.91 2.95
CA TRP A 408 -23.27 -16.68 2.90
C TRP A 408 -21.76 -16.97 2.82
N GLU A 409 -21.31 -18.02 3.51
CA GLU A 409 -19.88 -18.35 3.61
C GLU A 409 -19.37 -19.21 2.43
N GLU A 410 -20.27 -19.88 1.69
CA GLU A 410 -19.89 -20.93 0.72
C GLU A 410 -20.34 -20.70 -0.74
N GLY A 411 -21.19 -19.70 -1.03
CA GLY A 411 -21.76 -19.54 -2.38
C GLY A 411 -21.78 -18.10 -2.89
N SER A 412 -21.76 -17.90 -4.21
CA SER A 412 -21.90 -16.58 -4.84
C SER A 412 -23.25 -15.94 -4.46
N TYR A 413 -23.24 -14.65 -4.16
CA TYR A 413 -24.46 -13.91 -3.85
C TYR A 413 -24.44 -12.48 -4.39
N TRP A 414 -25.62 -11.85 -4.37
CA TRP A 414 -25.80 -10.49 -4.88
C TRP A 414 -25.45 -9.45 -3.81
N VAL A 415 -24.32 -8.76 -3.99
CA VAL A 415 -23.86 -7.70 -3.07
C VAL A 415 -24.80 -6.51 -3.10
N ARG A 416 -25.11 -5.95 -1.93
CA ARG A 416 -26.01 -4.80 -1.75
C ARG A 416 -25.24 -3.52 -1.38
N PRO A 417 -25.75 -2.33 -1.72
CA PRO A 417 -25.10 -1.07 -1.35
C PRO A 417 -24.80 -0.95 0.16
N GLU A 418 -25.69 -1.42 1.03
CA GLU A 418 -25.52 -1.42 2.49
C GLU A 418 -24.38 -2.29 3.00
N GLN A 419 -23.83 -3.17 2.15
CA GLN A 419 -22.70 -4.06 2.47
C GLN A 419 -21.36 -3.47 2.03
N THR A 420 -21.38 -2.36 1.28
CA THR A 420 -20.18 -1.73 0.75
C THR A 420 -19.53 -0.77 1.73
N LEU A 421 -18.26 -0.42 1.51
CA LEU A 421 -17.51 0.55 2.34
C LEU A 421 -18.13 1.96 2.40
N GLY A 422 -19.15 2.27 1.58
CA GLY A 422 -19.90 3.53 1.65
C GLY A 422 -20.95 3.58 2.75
N LEU A 423 -21.38 2.41 3.25
CA LEU A 423 -22.44 2.28 4.25
C LEU A 423 -22.11 1.29 5.37
N SER A 424 -21.20 0.34 5.18
CA SER A 424 -20.73 -0.60 6.20
C SER A 424 -19.31 -0.26 6.65
N PRO A 425 -18.99 -0.39 7.96
CA PRO A 425 -17.61 -0.39 8.41
C PRO A 425 -16.82 -1.54 7.76
N ALA A 426 -15.50 -1.45 7.88
CA ALA A 426 -14.60 -2.48 7.37
C ALA A 426 -14.64 -3.74 8.25
N ARG A 427 -14.29 -4.88 7.65
CA ARG A 427 -14.21 -6.16 8.36
C ARG A 427 -13.21 -6.10 9.53
N PRO A 428 -13.37 -6.95 10.56
CA PRO A 428 -12.47 -6.98 11.73
C PRO A 428 -11.03 -7.33 11.38
N TYR A 429 -10.83 -8.14 10.33
CA TYR A 429 -9.51 -8.57 9.88
C TYR A 429 -8.88 -7.55 8.94
N LEU A 430 -7.83 -6.90 9.42
CA LEU A 430 -7.05 -5.90 8.68
C LEU A 430 -5.64 -6.46 8.38
N PRO A 431 -5.42 -7.04 7.19
CA PRO A 431 -4.09 -7.42 6.75
C PRO A 431 -3.17 -6.20 6.70
N THR A 432 -1.97 -6.36 7.25
CA THR A 432 -0.83 -5.45 7.07
C THR A 432 0.42 -6.26 6.75
N GLY A 433 1.32 -5.73 5.94
CA GLY A 433 2.53 -6.46 5.56
C GLY A 433 3.10 -6.05 4.21
N ASN A 434 3.94 -6.92 3.66
CA ASN A 434 4.62 -6.72 2.38
C ASN A 434 4.08 -7.62 1.27
N GLU A 435 4.27 -7.17 0.04
CA GLU A 435 4.05 -7.96 -1.18
C GLU A 435 5.25 -7.70 -2.09
N MET A 436 6.20 -8.63 -2.16
CA MET A 436 7.45 -8.42 -2.89
C MET A 436 7.70 -9.58 -3.86
N PRO A 437 7.82 -9.30 -5.17
CA PRO A 437 8.25 -10.31 -6.12
C PRO A 437 9.74 -10.66 -5.90
N PRO A 438 10.20 -11.84 -6.35
CA PRO A 438 11.59 -12.24 -6.23
C PRO A 438 12.55 -11.28 -6.94
N ILE A 439 13.77 -11.19 -6.43
CA ILE A 439 14.87 -10.44 -7.04
C ILE A 439 15.73 -11.40 -7.89
N PRO A 440 16.05 -11.11 -9.16
CA PRO A 440 16.89 -11.99 -9.97
C PRO A 440 18.30 -12.17 -9.39
N SER A 441 18.82 -13.39 -9.38
CA SER A 441 20.17 -13.71 -8.90
C SER A 441 20.91 -14.68 -9.82
N PHE A 442 22.24 -14.71 -9.71
CA PHE A 442 23.13 -15.39 -10.67
C PHE A 442 23.98 -16.46 -10.01
N THR A 443 24.37 -17.49 -10.76
CA THR A 443 25.39 -18.45 -10.32
C THR A 443 26.45 -18.68 -11.38
N GLU A 444 27.65 -19.03 -10.97
CA GLU A 444 28.71 -19.48 -11.87
C GLU A 444 29.60 -20.53 -11.20
N THR A 445 30.15 -21.43 -12.02
CA THR A 445 31.10 -22.45 -11.56
C THR A 445 32.53 -22.06 -11.93
N ASP A 446 33.45 -22.14 -10.97
CA ASP A 446 34.86 -21.87 -11.22
C ASP A 446 35.57 -23.05 -11.93
N SER A 447 36.86 -22.88 -12.24
CA SER A 447 37.65 -23.92 -12.91
C SER A 447 37.89 -25.18 -12.09
N GLU A 448 37.67 -25.12 -10.76
CA GLU A 448 37.83 -26.23 -9.82
C GLU A 448 36.51 -26.97 -9.58
N GLY A 449 35.40 -26.47 -10.14
CA GLY A 449 34.07 -27.05 -10.01
C GLY A 449 33.29 -26.53 -8.80
N ARG A 450 33.77 -25.49 -8.12
CA ARG A 450 33.05 -24.81 -7.03
C ARG A 450 32.00 -23.88 -7.61
N VAL A 451 30.80 -23.88 -7.04
CA VAL A 451 29.67 -23.08 -7.52
C VAL A 451 29.51 -21.87 -6.61
N PHE A 452 29.41 -20.69 -7.21
CA PHE A 452 29.21 -19.43 -6.50
C PHE A 452 27.90 -18.79 -6.93
N ALA A 453 27.23 -18.13 -6.00
CA ALA A 453 26.04 -17.31 -6.21
C ALA A 453 26.38 -15.83 -6.03
N LYS A 454 25.67 -14.98 -6.78
CA LYS A 454 25.60 -13.54 -6.61
C LYS A 454 24.15 -13.15 -6.39
N ILE A 455 23.86 -12.60 -5.22
CA ILE A 455 22.55 -12.05 -4.87
C ILE A 455 22.63 -10.53 -4.76
N PHE A 456 21.47 -9.90 -4.63
CA PHE A 456 21.33 -8.45 -4.49
C PHE A 456 20.43 -8.18 -3.29
N PRO A 457 20.99 -8.22 -2.07
CA PRO A 457 20.21 -8.03 -0.87
C PRO A 457 19.67 -6.59 -0.83
N PRO A 458 18.42 -6.38 -0.38
CA PRO A 458 17.89 -5.04 -0.19
C PRO A 458 18.64 -4.27 0.89
N LEU A 459 18.57 -2.94 0.79
CA LEU A 459 19.30 -1.98 1.63
C LEU A 459 18.56 -1.68 2.95
N PHE A 460 18.13 -2.72 3.66
CA PHE A 460 17.48 -2.54 4.97
C PHE A 460 18.40 -1.78 5.96
N PRO A 461 17.85 -0.86 6.77
CA PRO A 461 18.60 -0.15 7.80
C PRO A 461 19.35 -1.09 8.76
N LYS A 462 20.61 -0.75 9.06
CA LYS A 462 21.50 -1.59 9.88
C LYS A 462 22.48 -0.82 10.76
N ASN A 463 22.31 0.49 10.87
CA ASN A 463 23.21 1.38 11.60
C ASN A 463 23.12 1.14 13.11
N ASN A 464 21.90 0.88 13.61
CA ASN A 464 21.58 0.71 15.02
C ASN A 464 21.26 -0.76 15.36
N ASN A 465 21.31 -1.08 16.65
CA ASN A 465 20.93 -2.42 17.12
C ASN A 465 19.44 -2.70 16.88
N ILE A 466 18.62 -1.66 17.00
CA ILE A 466 17.17 -1.70 16.83
C ILE A 466 16.84 -0.52 15.91
N GLU A 467 16.29 -0.81 14.74
CA GLU A 467 15.85 0.21 13.79
C GLU A 467 14.33 0.22 13.73
N PRO A 468 13.66 1.37 13.88
CA PRO A 468 12.23 1.48 13.67
C PRO A 468 11.88 1.17 12.21
N PHE A 469 10.88 0.33 11.99
CA PHE A 469 10.41 -0.04 10.65
C PHE A 469 8.96 0.38 10.44
N VAL A 470 8.09 0.01 11.38
CA VAL A 470 6.68 0.43 11.42
C VAL A 470 6.38 0.84 12.85
N SER A 471 5.86 2.04 13.08
CA SER A 471 5.68 2.57 14.43
C SER A 471 4.25 3.00 14.72
N ASN A 472 3.83 2.76 15.96
CA ASN A 472 2.51 3.13 16.50
C ASN A 472 1.34 2.69 15.60
N VAL A 473 1.22 1.39 15.34
CA VAL A 473 0.13 0.83 14.54
C VAL A 473 -1.15 0.78 15.39
N GLN A 474 -2.17 1.51 14.94
CA GLN A 474 -3.44 1.64 15.65
C GLN A 474 -4.61 1.47 14.69
N THR A 475 -5.70 0.88 15.17
CA THR A 475 -7.00 0.90 14.50
C THR A 475 -7.95 1.89 15.17
N PHE A 476 -9.06 2.18 14.50
CA PHE A 476 -10.11 3.07 15.01
C PHE A 476 -11.47 2.39 14.94
N ASP A 477 -12.35 2.76 15.87
CA ASP A 477 -13.73 2.30 15.94
C ASP A 477 -14.73 3.45 15.73
N VAL A 478 -16.00 3.17 16.00
CA VAL A 478 -17.11 4.11 15.86
C VAL A 478 -16.94 5.41 16.67
N HIS A 479 -16.14 5.42 17.73
CA HIS A 479 -15.93 6.60 18.57
C HIS A 479 -15.17 7.70 17.82
N LEU A 480 -14.14 7.36 17.03
CA LEU A 480 -13.45 8.32 16.18
C LEU A 480 -14.44 8.95 15.19
N TYR A 481 -15.20 8.10 14.49
CA TYR A 481 -16.16 8.54 13.50
C TYR A 481 -17.22 9.49 14.11
N ASN A 482 -17.82 9.10 15.24
CA ASN A 482 -18.84 9.90 15.93
C ASN A 482 -18.29 11.23 16.47
N HIS A 483 -17.05 11.24 16.94
CA HIS A 483 -16.37 12.49 17.30
C HIS A 483 -16.30 13.44 16.10
N PHE A 484 -15.96 12.93 14.92
CA PHE A 484 -15.95 13.76 13.72
C PHE A 484 -17.34 14.15 13.17
N VAL A 485 -18.40 13.40 13.51
CA VAL A 485 -19.78 13.85 13.24
C VAL A 485 -20.04 15.16 13.97
N ASP A 486 -19.58 15.26 15.23
CA ASP A 486 -19.66 16.49 15.99
C ASP A 486 -18.71 17.57 15.43
N VAL A 487 -17.46 17.23 15.09
CA VAL A 487 -16.49 18.18 14.50
C VAL A 487 -17.04 18.89 13.26
N PHE A 488 -17.66 18.13 12.35
CA PHE A 488 -18.19 18.66 11.09
C PHE A 488 -19.56 19.32 11.18
N ASN A 489 -20.10 19.47 12.39
CA ASN A 489 -21.28 20.29 12.59
C ASN A 489 -21.00 21.75 12.15
N THR A 490 -21.90 22.29 11.31
CA THR A 490 -21.71 23.58 10.64
C THR A 490 -21.54 24.75 11.63
N ASP A 491 -22.14 24.66 12.82
CA ASP A 491 -22.09 25.67 13.88
C ASP A 491 -20.76 25.73 14.65
N ASN A 492 -19.89 24.72 14.53
CA ASN A 492 -18.65 24.65 15.34
C ASN A 492 -17.55 25.60 14.84
N ASP A 493 -16.53 25.86 15.66
CA ASP A 493 -15.31 26.57 15.21
C ASP A 493 -14.18 25.56 15.09
N LEU A 494 -13.79 25.22 13.86
CA LEU A 494 -12.83 24.15 13.58
C LEU A 494 -11.44 24.44 14.18
N ARG A 495 -11.10 25.71 14.48
CA ARG A 495 -9.85 26.10 15.15
C ARG A 495 -9.76 25.63 16.60
N THR A 496 -10.91 25.28 17.20
CA THR A 496 -11.02 24.90 18.61
C THR A 496 -11.41 23.45 18.80
N MET A 497 -11.81 22.76 17.73
CA MET A 497 -12.17 21.35 17.78
C MET A 497 -10.91 20.49 17.91
N ASN A 498 -10.99 19.43 18.71
CA ASN A 498 -9.93 18.43 18.75
C ASN A 498 -10.00 17.61 17.46
N THR A 499 -8.95 17.61 16.64
CA THR A 499 -8.86 16.73 15.46
C THR A 499 -7.82 15.63 15.64
N ASN A 500 -7.17 15.57 16.80
CA ASN A 500 -6.15 14.58 17.08
C ASN A 500 -6.82 13.20 17.31
N PHE A 501 -6.28 12.18 16.66
CA PHE A 501 -6.77 10.80 16.72
C PHE A 501 -6.28 10.06 17.96
N GLY A 502 -5.28 10.56 18.69
CA GLY A 502 -4.66 9.85 19.82
C GLY A 502 -5.60 9.48 20.97
N ASP A 503 -6.70 10.23 21.16
CA ASP A 503 -7.73 9.87 22.16
C ASP A 503 -8.61 8.68 21.71
N PHE A 504 -8.49 8.24 20.45
CA PHE A 504 -9.32 7.22 19.81
C PHE A 504 -8.53 6.02 19.27
N GLY A 505 -7.19 6.11 19.24
CA GLY A 505 -6.33 5.04 18.74
C GLY A 505 -6.42 3.80 19.62
N ILE A 506 -6.67 2.66 18.98
CA ILE A 506 -6.65 1.34 19.61
C ILE A 506 -5.41 0.62 19.10
N PRO A 507 -4.38 0.42 19.93
CA PRO A 507 -3.18 -0.31 19.52
C PRO A 507 -3.54 -1.70 19.00
N MET A 508 -2.95 -2.10 17.87
CA MET A 508 -3.07 -3.48 17.40
C MET A 508 -2.32 -4.43 18.34
N THR A 509 -2.65 -5.71 18.29
CA THR A 509 -2.04 -6.76 19.11
C THR A 509 -1.21 -7.70 18.26
N ILE A 510 -0.21 -8.31 18.88
CA ILE A 510 0.71 -9.24 18.21
C ILE A 510 0.12 -10.66 18.28
N GLU A 511 -0.39 -11.18 17.15
CA GLU A 511 -0.88 -12.56 17.04
C GLU A 511 0.27 -13.48 16.60
N HIS A 512 0.79 -14.25 17.57
CA HIS A 512 1.86 -15.24 17.40
C HIS A 512 3.18 -14.75 16.80
N ASN A 513 4.23 -14.66 17.64
CA ASN A 513 5.62 -14.59 17.15
C ASN A 513 5.93 -15.84 16.30
N ASN A 514 6.21 -15.63 15.02
CA ASN A 514 6.49 -16.69 14.07
C ASN A 514 7.66 -17.59 14.53
N HIS A 515 7.58 -18.89 14.22
CA HIS A 515 8.52 -19.94 14.66
C HIS A 515 9.98 -19.74 14.20
N LEU A 516 10.25 -18.79 13.30
CA LEU A 516 11.56 -18.48 12.74
C LEU A 516 12.53 -17.84 13.76
N TYR A 517 12.00 -17.17 14.79
CA TYR A 517 12.83 -16.57 15.85
C TYR A 517 13.22 -17.57 16.95
N GLU A 518 12.32 -18.50 17.28
CA GLU A 518 12.64 -19.58 18.23
C GLU A 518 13.66 -20.59 17.65
N SER A 519 13.77 -20.66 16.32
CA SER A 519 14.71 -21.54 15.61
C SER A 519 16.10 -20.94 15.36
N GLY A 520 16.29 -19.62 15.58
CA GLY A 520 17.56 -18.94 15.33
C GLY A 520 17.84 -18.63 13.86
N ASN A 521 16.78 -18.55 13.03
CA ASN A 521 16.90 -18.36 11.57
C ASN A 521 16.80 -16.90 11.10
N ALA A 522 16.71 -15.91 12.00
CA ALA A 522 16.75 -14.50 11.65
C ALA A 522 18.09 -14.12 10.99
N GLY A 523 18.06 -13.39 9.87
CA GLY A 523 19.27 -13.08 9.10
C GLY A 523 19.85 -14.25 8.32
N VAL A 524 19.22 -15.43 8.32
CA VAL A 524 19.71 -16.60 7.57
C VAL A 524 19.42 -16.44 6.09
N PHE A 525 20.45 -16.74 5.30
CA PHE A 525 20.36 -16.99 3.87
C PHE A 525 20.23 -18.50 3.65
N SER A 526 19.11 -18.96 3.10
CA SER A 526 18.80 -20.39 2.94
C SER A 526 18.34 -20.74 1.53
N PHE A 527 18.35 -22.03 1.24
CA PHE A 527 17.63 -22.61 0.11
C PHE A 527 16.20 -22.95 0.54
N ASP A 528 15.22 -22.57 -0.27
CA ASP A 528 13.91 -23.19 -0.18
C ASP A 528 13.84 -24.38 -1.15
N GLU A 529 13.75 -25.59 -0.61
CA GLU A 529 13.65 -26.82 -1.42
C GLU A 529 12.22 -27.13 -1.87
N ASN A 530 11.19 -26.43 -1.39
CA ASN A 530 9.80 -26.79 -1.70
C ASN A 530 8.86 -25.59 -1.76
N ASP A 531 8.91 -24.85 -2.87
CA ASP A 531 7.71 -24.15 -3.31
C ASP A 531 7.37 -24.36 -4.79
N GLU A 532 7.01 -25.60 -5.15
CA GLU A 532 6.24 -25.85 -6.39
C GLU A 532 4.84 -25.17 -6.36
N ARG A 533 4.43 -24.50 -5.27
CA ARG A 533 3.06 -24.02 -5.02
C ARG A 533 2.87 -22.51 -5.16
N GLU A 534 3.89 -21.66 -4.97
CA GLU A 534 3.72 -20.19 -5.02
C GLU A 534 4.18 -19.50 -6.32
N HIS A 535 5.03 -20.13 -7.14
CA HIS A 535 5.50 -19.52 -8.39
C HIS A 535 5.29 -20.45 -9.61
N PRO A 536 4.10 -20.46 -10.23
CA PRO A 536 3.79 -21.34 -11.36
C PRO A 536 4.57 -21.02 -12.66
N PHE A 537 5.53 -20.10 -12.61
CA PHE A 537 6.21 -19.55 -13.78
C PHE A 537 7.68 -19.97 -13.91
N THR A 538 8.41 -20.29 -12.83
CA THR A 538 9.85 -20.62 -12.89
C THR A 538 10.18 -21.93 -12.16
N ASN A 539 10.86 -22.87 -12.84
CA ASN A 539 11.51 -24.03 -12.19
C ASN A 539 12.89 -23.65 -11.61
N LYS A 540 13.04 -22.40 -11.13
CA LYS A 540 14.31 -21.87 -10.64
C LYS A 540 14.57 -22.31 -9.20
N ARG A 541 15.83 -22.20 -8.78
CA ARG A 541 16.13 -22.25 -7.36
C ARG A 541 15.77 -20.90 -6.74
N SER A 542 15.11 -20.93 -5.59
CA SER A 542 14.93 -19.75 -4.76
C SER A 542 15.94 -19.76 -3.61
N PHE A 543 16.61 -18.62 -3.44
CA PHE A 543 17.28 -18.29 -2.21
C PHE A 543 16.36 -17.41 -1.36
N GLN A 544 16.42 -17.56 -0.05
CA GLN A 544 15.60 -16.78 0.88
C GLN A 544 16.49 -16.00 1.83
N ILE A 545 16.18 -14.72 2.05
CA ILE A 545 16.69 -13.96 3.21
C ILE A 545 15.56 -13.69 4.20
N ASN A 546 15.85 -13.91 5.48
CA ASN A 546 14.91 -13.65 6.57
C ASN A 546 15.22 -12.32 7.25
N ILE A 547 14.34 -11.34 7.11
CA ILE A 547 14.49 -10.01 7.72
C ILE A 547 14.21 -10.11 9.23
N PRO A 548 15.07 -9.56 10.11
CA PRO A 548 14.94 -9.71 11.56
C PRO A 548 13.90 -8.76 12.18
N LEU A 549 12.66 -8.75 11.67
CA LEU A 549 11.57 -7.95 12.19
C LEU A 549 10.99 -8.47 13.52
N ARG A 550 10.95 -7.61 14.55
CA ARG A 550 10.35 -7.92 15.84
C ARG A 550 9.23 -6.94 16.19
N PRO A 551 7.98 -7.41 16.28
CA PRO A 551 6.92 -6.60 16.86
C PRO A 551 7.12 -6.46 18.38
N GLN A 552 6.81 -5.29 18.93
CA GLN A 552 6.92 -4.98 20.34
C GLN A 552 5.75 -4.08 20.77
N ASP A 553 5.19 -4.42 21.93
CA ASP A 553 4.21 -3.58 22.63
C ASP A 553 4.92 -2.88 23.79
N THR A 554 5.08 -1.56 23.69
CA THR A 554 5.74 -0.75 24.73
C THR A 554 4.88 0.46 25.06
N ASN A 555 4.56 0.65 26.35
CA ASN A 555 3.78 1.78 26.87
C ASN A 555 2.47 2.07 26.11
N GLY A 556 1.82 1.05 25.56
CA GLY A 556 0.56 1.21 24.81
C GLY A 556 0.75 1.59 23.34
N GLU A 557 1.96 1.49 22.79
CA GLU A 557 2.20 1.56 21.34
C GLU A 557 2.67 0.20 20.83
N THR A 558 2.16 -0.19 19.67
CA THR A 558 2.57 -1.42 18.97
C THR A 558 3.38 -1.04 17.76
N SER A 559 4.63 -1.51 17.70
CA SER A 559 5.60 -1.15 16.67
C SER A 559 6.41 -2.37 16.24
N ILE A 560 6.97 -2.33 15.04
CA ILE A 560 7.83 -3.35 14.45
C ILE A 560 9.21 -2.74 14.21
N PHE A 561 10.24 -3.44 14.66
CA PHE A 561 11.63 -3.01 14.56
C PHE A 561 12.46 -4.04 13.80
N LEU A 562 13.46 -3.60 13.03
CA LEU A 562 14.57 -4.46 12.63
C LEU A 562 15.50 -4.63 13.83
N ASP A 563 15.59 -5.84 14.37
CA ASP A 563 16.36 -6.15 15.57
C ASP A 563 17.63 -6.93 15.22
N TRP A 564 18.73 -6.19 15.12
CA TRP A 564 20.09 -6.69 14.95
C TRP A 564 20.77 -7.08 16.28
N GLY A 565 20.01 -7.13 17.38
CA GLY A 565 20.53 -7.34 18.73
C GLY A 565 21.40 -8.59 18.83
N GLY A 566 22.63 -8.39 19.33
CA GLY A 566 23.63 -9.45 19.47
C GLY A 566 24.47 -9.72 18.21
N VAL A 567 24.26 -8.95 17.13
CA VAL A 567 25.08 -8.97 15.91
C VAL A 567 26.00 -7.74 15.91
N GLU A 568 27.30 -7.95 15.72
CA GLU A 568 28.27 -6.85 15.62
C GLU A 568 27.96 -5.97 14.39
N PRO A 569 28.20 -4.65 14.43
CA PRO A 569 27.82 -3.73 13.35
C PRO A 569 28.30 -4.16 11.95
N GLU A 570 29.51 -4.70 11.85
CA GLU A 570 30.10 -5.21 10.61
C GLU A 570 29.45 -6.50 10.08
N GLU A 571 28.72 -7.24 10.91
CA GLU A 571 28.09 -8.52 10.56
C GLU A 571 26.59 -8.36 10.22
N ARG A 572 26.05 -7.13 10.26
CA ARG A 572 24.63 -6.86 9.96
C ARG A 572 24.33 -6.82 8.47
N GLY A 573 23.20 -7.41 8.10
CA GLY A 573 22.76 -7.55 6.72
C GLY A 573 23.31 -8.81 6.06
N TRP A 574 23.37 -8.77 4.73
CA TRP A 574 23.78 -9.91 3.91
C TRP A 574 24.91 -9.50 2.96
N GLY A 575 25.85 -10.41 2.74
CA GLY A 575 26.86 -10.24 1.70
C GLY A 575 26.27 -10.44 0.29
N THR A 576 27.04 -10.09 -0.73
CA THR A 576 26.65 -10.23 -2.14
C THR A 576 26.95 -11.62 -2.71
N TYR A 577 28.01 -12.29 -2.21
CA TYR A 577 28.54 -13.52 -2.80
C TYR A 577 28.57 -14.68 -1.82
N TYR A 578 28.19 -15.87 -2.31
CA TYR A 578 28.19 -17.10 -1.52
C TYR A 578 28.72 -18.28 -2.33
N GLU A 579 29.51 -19.16 -1.72
CA GLU A 579 29.82 -20.49 -2.25
C GLU A 579 28.67 -21.45 -1.90
N ILE A 580 28.23 -22.23 -2.90
CA ILE A 580 27.23 -23.28 -2.74
C ILE A 580 27.94 -24.61 -2.54
N LEU A 581 27.96 -25.10 -1.30
CA LEU A 581 28.53 -26.39 -0.92
C LEU A 581 27.45 -27.47 -0.90
N ASN A 582 27.78 -28.65 -1.45
CA ASN A 582 26.90 -29.83 -1.49
C ASN A 582 25.50 -29.55 -2.07
N ASN A 583 25.36 -28.49 -2.86
CA ASN A 583 24.09 -28.06 -3.46
C ASN A 583 23.01 -27.54 -2.47
N GLU A 584 23.36 -27.36 -1.19
CA GLU A 584 22.40 -27.05 -0.11
C GLU A 584 22.96 -26.10 0.97
N THR A 585 24.28 -25.90 1.05
CA THR A 585 24.88 -25.06 2.09
C THR A 585 25.47 -23.80 1.47
N LEU A 586 25.08 -22.63 1.99
CA LEU A 586 25.54 -21.32 1.54
C LEU A 586 26.61 -20.82 2.51
N VAL A 587 27.78 -20.46 1.99
CA VAL A 587 28.89 -19.90 2.78
C VAL A 587 29.31 -18.56 2.16
N PRO A 588 29.38 -17.46 2.92
CA PRO A 588 29.86 -16.18 2.40
C PRO A 588 31.22 -16.34 1.73
N ALA A 589 31.38 -15.74 0.55
CA ALA A 589 32.61 -15.81 -0.24
C ALA A 589 33.20 -14.42 -0.45
N ALA A 590 34.51 -14.27 -0.34
CA ALA A 590 35.17 -13.01 -0.66
C ALA A 590 35.19 -12.79 -2.18
N ILE A 591 35.04 -11.55 -2.65
CA ILE A 591 35.05 -11.22 -4.09
C ILE A 591 36.30 -11.77 -4.82
N SER A 592 37.45 -11.88 -4.13
CA SER A 592 38.70 -12.43 -4.68
C SER A 592 38.65 -13.93 -4.96
N GLU A 593 37.70 -14.66 -4.36
CA GLU A 593 37.50 -16.10 -4.52
C GLU A 593 36.46 -16.41 -5.61
N VAL A 594 35.65 -15.41 -5.97
CA VAL A 594 34.54 -15.51 -6.91
C VAL A 594 35.05 -15.42 -8.36
N PRO A 595 34.49 -16.22 -9.29
CA PRO A 595 34.79 -16.09 -10.71
C PRO A 595 34.57 -14.65 -11.20
N ALA A 596 35.58 -14.07 -11.87
CA ALA A 596 35.51 -12.70 -12.38
C ALA A 596 34.24 -12.45 -13.23
N ILE A 597 33.80 -13.44 -14.00
CA ILE A 597 32.59 -13.34 -14.81
C ILE A 597 31.32 -13.11 -13.97
N LEU A 598 31.22 -13.72 -12.78
CA LEU A 598 30.07 -13.55 -11.89
C LEU A 598 30.06 -12.14 -11.28
N THR A 599 31.24 -11.56 -11.02
CA THR A 599 31.34 -10.20 -10.45
C THR A 599 30.73 -9.13 -11.37
N GLU A 600 30.76 -9.35 -12.68
CA GLU A 600 30.24 -8.43 -13.69
C GLU A 600 28.71 -8.50 -13.87
N LEU A 601 28.05 -9.61 -13.47
CA LEU A 601 26.63 -9.82 -13.74
C LEU A 601 25.72 -8.91 -12.90
N ARG A 602 24.68 -8.35 -13.51
CA ARG A 602 23.69 -7.48 -12.86
C ARG A 602 22.32 -7.68 -13.52
N TYR A 603 21.24 -7.63 -12.75
CA TYR A 603 19.91 -7.50 -13.35
C TYR A 603 19.68 -6.06 -13.84
N GLY A 604 18.73 -5.87 -14.76
CA GLY A 604 18.32 -4.56 -15.24
C GLY A 604 17.03 -4.03 -14.60
N SER A 605 16.70 -2.77 -14.90
CA SER A 605 15.42 -2.13 -14.58
C SER A 605 14.53 -1.98 -15.82
N ILE A 606 13.26 -1.61 -15.61
CA ILE A 606 12.32 -1.53 -16.73
C ILE A 606 12.76 -0.43 -17.72
N PRO A 607 12.62 -0.65 -19.04
CA PRO A 607 13.09 0.31 -20.03
C PRO A 607 12.38 1.66 -20.04
N GLU A 608 11.08 1.64 -19.77
CA GLU A 608 10.18 2.77 -19.99
C GLU A 608 9.30 2.95 -18.74
N THR A 609 9.18 4.20 -18.29
CA THR A 609 8.19 4.62 -17.29
C THR A 609 6.85 4.91 -17.97
N TYR A 610 5.77 5.17 -17.23
CA TYR A 610 4.43 5.33 -17.79
C TYR A 610 3.93 6.77 -17.68
N ASN A 611 3.96 7.50 -18.79
CA ASN A 611 3.35 8.83 -18.85
C ASN A 611 1.83 8.70 -18.76
N LEU A 612 1.24 9.49 -17.87
CA LEU A 612 -0.18 9.46 -17.55
C LEU A 612 -0.90 10.52 -18.37
N ALA A 613 -1.56 10.05 -19.44
CA ALA A 613 -2.19 10.89 -20.45
C ALA A 613 -3.34 11.74 -19.89
N PRO A 614 -3.55 12.96 -20.43
CA PRO A 614 -4.72 13.76 -20.10
C PRO A 614 -6.01 13.10 -20.57
N HIS A 615 -7.13 13.44 -19.93
CA HIS A 615 -8.47 12.95 -20.26
C HIS A 615 -9.08 13.68 -21.45
N ASP A 616 -8.47 13.49 -22.62
CA ASP A 616 -9.05 13.92 -23.89
C ASP A 616 -9.25 12.75 -24.86
N ASN A 617 -10.17 12.94 -25.80
CA ASN A 617 -10.52 11.94 -26.80
C ASN A 617 -9.58 11.94 -28.02
N SER A 618 -8.52 12.75 -28.05
CA SER A 618 -7.73 12.96 -29.26
C SER A 618 -6.97 11.70 -29.73
N SER A 619 -6.61 10.82 -28.80
CA SER A 619 -5.83 9.59 -29.02
C SER A 619 -6.68 8.30 -29.14
N LEU A 620 -7.93 8.29 -28.67
CA LEU A 620 -8.74 7.06 -28.53
C LEU A 620 -9.64 6.71 -29.73
N VAL A 621 -9.86 7.66 -30.65
CA VAL A 621 -10.91 7.57 -31.69
C VAL A 621 -10.72 6.40 -32.68
N ASN A 622 -9.58 5.70 -32.67
CA ASN A 622 -9.25 4.70 -33.70
C ASN A 622 -9.18 3.23 -33.24
N ALA A 623 -9.26 2.91 -31.94
CA ALA A 623 -8.97 1.55 -31.46
C ALA A 623 -10.21 0.65 -31.24
N THR A 624 -11.33 1.18 -30.76
CA THR A 624 -12.44 0.34 -30.21
C THR A 624 -13.83 0.69 -30.71
N GLY A 625 -13.99 1.79 -31.45
CA GLY A 625 -15.30 2.25 -31.93
C GLY A 625 -16.21 2.82 -30.82
N VAL A 626 -15.71 2.95 -29.59
CA VAL A 626 -16.40 3.62 -28.49
C VAL A 626 -15.56 4.79 -27.98
N SER A 627 -16.23 5.92 -27.72
CA SER A 627 -15.61 7.15 -27.21
C SER A 627 -15.95 7.27 -25.73
N PRO A 628 -14.98 7.21 -24.80
CA PRO A 628 -15.27 7.49 -23.39
C PRO A 628 -15.76 8.92 -23.22
N ASP A 629 -16.55 9.13 -22.18
CA ASP A 629 -16.88 10.48 -21.74
C ASP A 629 -15.82 11.01 -20.78
N PHE A 630 -15.10 12.02 -21.23
CA PHE A 630 -14.14 12.78 -20.45
C PHE A 630 -14.54 14.25 -20.28
N SER A 631 -15.77 14.63 -20.65
CA SER A 631 -16.18 16.03 -20.62
C SER A 631 -16.30 16.63 -19.19
N CYS A 632 -16.07 15.86 -18.13
CA CYS A 632 -15.98 16.37 -16.75
C CYS A 632 -14.66 17.11 -16.50
N TRP A 633 -13.67 16.90 -17.37
CA TRP A 633 -12.38 17.58 -17.33
C TRP A 633 -12.41 18.92 -18.07
N ASP A 634 -13.45 19.20 -18.86
CA ASP A 634 -13.57 20.43 -19.64
C ASP A 634 -13.64 21.66 -18.71
N CYS A 635 -12.59 22.48 -18.76
CA CYS A 635 -12.44 23.68 -17.93
C CYS A 635 -12.76 24.98 -18.69
N ASP A 636 -13.99 25.07 -19.22
CA ASP A 636 -14.45 26.22 -20.02
C ASP A 636 -15.07 27.35 -19.18
N ASP A 637 -15.58 27.04 -17.98
CA ASP A 637 -16.20 28.02 -17.07
C ASP A 637 -15.24 28.43 -15.95
N VAL A 638 -14.77 29.68 -16.02
CA VAL A 638 -13.84 30.26 -15.03
C VAL A 638 -14.41 30.36 -13.61
N SER A 639 -15.72 30.19 -13.44
CA SER A 639 -16.33 30.11 -12.10
C SER A 639 -16.17 28.73 -11.48
N VAL A 640 -16.06 27.68 -12.30
CA VAL A 640 -15.90 26.27 -11.89
C VAL A 640 -14.43 25.93 -11.67
N CYS A 641 -13.57 26.35 -12.58
CA CYS A 641 -12.16 25.96 -12.60
C CYS A 641 -11.26 27.10 -13.12
N ASP A 642 -9.96 27.01 -12.85
CA ASP A 642 -8.96 27.89 -13.45
C ASP A 642 -8.52 27.35 -14.81
N PRO A 643 -8.77 28.06 -15.92
CA PRO A 643 -8.39 27.59 -17.26
C PRO A 643 -6.87 27.57 -17.46
N LYS A 644 -6.09 28.14 -16.55
CA LYS A 644 -4.63 28.01 -16.57
C LYS A 644 -4.23 26.61 -16.11
N ILE A 645 -3.47 25.92 -16.96
CA ILE A 645 -2.71 24.73 -16.58
C ILE A 645 -1.43 25.20 -15.86
N TYR A 646 -1.22 24.66 -14.67
CA TYR A 646 -0.04 24.84 -13.86
C TYR A 646 0.86 23.62 -14.00
N GLU A 647 2.16 23.81 -13.88
CA GLU A 647 3.16 22.74 -13.97
C GLU A 647 4.13 22.86 -12.80
N THR A 648 4.62 21.71 -12.38
CA THR A 648 5.66 21.55 -11.36
C THR A 648 6.51 20.32 -11.72
N VAL A 649 7.72 20.25 -11.18
CA VAL A 649 8.69 19.19 -11.48
C VAL A 649 9.08 18.53 -10.16
N LEU A 650 9.05 17.19 -10.15
CA LEU A 650 9.47 16.34 -9.04
C LEU A 650 10.98 16.07 -9.10
N ASP A 651 11.56 15.54 -8.02
CA ASP A 651 12.99 15.22 -7.94
C ASP A 651 13.43 14.14 -8.94
N ASP A 652 12.50 13.25 -9.34
CA ASP A 652 12.71 12.26 -10.41
C ASP A 652 12.56 12.84 -11.84
N ASP A 653 12.62 14.17 -11.97
CA ASP A 653 12.44 14.97 -13.18
C ASP A 653 11.04 14.85 -13.84
N SER A 654 10.07 14.23 -13.18
CA SER A 654 8.70 14.12 -13.69
C SER A 654 8.00 15.48 -13.67
N THR A 655 7.34 15.84 -14.77
CA THR A 655 6.49 17.03 -14.85
C THR A 655 5.04 16.67 -14.51
N VAL A 656 4.48 17.31 -13.48
CA VAL A 656 3.08 17.17 -13.08
C VAL A 656 2.30 18.40 -13.57
N SER A 657 1.28 18.18 -14.40
CA SER A 657 0.36 19.23 -14.84
C SER A 657 -0.94 19.18 -14.04
N TYR A 658 -1.45 20.32 -13.63
CA TYR A 658 -2.67 20.41 -12.81
C TYR A 658 -3.46 21.69 -13.03
N GLN A 659 -4.73 21.69 -12.63
CA GLN A 659 -5.63 22.85 -12.66
C GLN A 659 -6.39 22.99 -11.34
N TRP A 660 -6.80 24.21 -11.03
CA TRP A 660 -7.56 24.48 -9.81
C TRP A 660 -9.06 24.38 -10.06
N TYR A 661 -9.76 23.58 -9.27
CA TYR A 661 -11.22 23.47 -9.31
C TYR A 661 -11.80 23.98 -8.00
N ARG A 662 -12.97 24.63 -8.06
CA ARG A 662 -13.78 24.84 -6.86
C ARG A 662 -14.16 23.46 -6.34
N PHE A 663 -14.12 23.24 -5.02
CA PHE A 663 -14.28 21.92 -4.45
C PHE A 663 -15.55 21.23 -4.91
N ARG A 664 -16.70 21.92 -4.89
CA ARG A 664 -18.00 21.36 -5.32
C ARG A 664 -18.11 21.07 -6.82
N ASP A 665 -17.17 21.55 -7.62
CA ASP A 665 -17.17 21.42 -9.08
C ASP A 665 -16.00 20.55 -9.58
N GLN A 666 -15.35 19.79 -8.70
CA GLN A 666 -14.38 18.77 -9.10
C GLN A 666 -15.02 17.79 -10.11
N PRO A 667 -14.22 17.22 -11.05
CA PRO A 667 -14.75 16.38 -12.14
C PRO A 667 -15.73 15.27 -11.71
N LEU A 668 -15.49 14.62 -10.56
CA LEU A 668 -16.37 13.56 -10.07
C LEU A 668 -17.83 14.01 -9.83
N PHE A 669 -18.05 15.25 -9.37
CA PHE A 669 -19.38 15.69 -8.93
C PHE A 669 -20.36 15.85 -10.08
N ARG A 670 -19.86 16.10 -11.30
CA ARG A 670 -20.68 16.26 -12.49
C ARG A 670 -21.58 15.04 -12.71
N ASP A 671 -21.00 13.84 -12.72
CA ASP A 671 -21.77 12.63 -12.99
C ASP A 671 -22.45 12.09 -11.73
N LEU A 672 -21.92 12.39 -10.54
CA LEU A 672 -22.63 12.09 -9.29
C LEU A 672 -23.97 12.85 -9.19
N THR A 673 -24.05 14.08 -9.68
CA THR A 673 -25.33 14.81 -9.78
C THR A 673 -26.29 14.20 -10.81
N ILE A 674 -25.78 13.52 -11.84
CA ILE A 674 -26.61 12.81 -12.83
C ILE A 674 -27.13 11.49 -12.24
N ASP A 675 -26.25 10.72 -11.62
CA ASP A 675 -26.56 9.36 -11.13
C ASP A 675 -27.34 9.39 -9.82
N TYR A 676 -27.06 10.38 -8.96
CA TYR A 676 -27.66 10.52 -7.63
C TYR A 676 -28.19 11.95 -7.41
N PRO A 677 -29.16 12.42 -8.23
CA PRO A 677 -29.65 13.80 -8.21
C PRO A 677 -30.35 14.19 -6.90
N ASP A 678 -30.89 13.21 -6.18
CA ASP A 678 -31.52 13.42 -4.87
C ASP A 678 -30.49 13.55 -3.73
N VAL A 679 -29.25 13.08 -3.95
CA VAL A 679 -28.13 13.19 -3.01
C VAL A 679 -27.33 14.46 -3.30
N TYR A 680 -26.80 14.58 -4.51
CA TYR A 680 -25.90 15.67 -4.92
C TYR A 680 -26.68 16.84 -5.48
N THR A 681 -27.56 17.39 -4.64
CA THR A 681 -28.28 18.64 -4.92
C THR A 681 -27.36 19.85 -4.84
N ASP A 682 -27.73 20.94 -5.51
CA ASP A 682 -26.98 22.21 -5.40
C ASP A 682 -26.81 22.68 -3.96
N VAL A 683 -27.85 22.51 -3.13
CA VAL A 683 -27.84 22.90 -1.72
C VAL A 683 -26.80 22.08 -0.95
N TYR A 684 -26.79 20.77 -1.16
CA TYR A 684 -25.86 19.88 -0.48
C TYR A 684 -24.41 20.14 -0.92
N LEU A 685 -24.17 20.34 -2.23
CA LEU A 685 -22.86 20.68 -2.75
C LEU A 685 -22.35 22.04 -2.23
N ASP A 686 -23.24 23.02 -2.04
CA ASP A 686 -22.90 24.28 -1.36
C ASP A 686 -22.54 24.09 0.12
N GLU A 687 -23.23 23.21 0.84
CA GLU A 687 -22.90 22.88 2.23
C GLU A 687 -21.51 22.24 2.36
N ILE A 688 -21.18 21.31 1.47
CA ILE A 688 -19.86 20.68 1.42
C ILE A 688 -18.78 21.70 1.02
N GLN A 689 -19.06 22.55 0.02
CA GLN A 689 -18.16 23.65 -0.35
C GLN A 689 -17.81 24.53 0.85
N LEU A 690 -18.82 24.91 1.65
CA LEU A 690 -18.62 25.73 2.85
C LEU A 690 -17.82 25.00 3.93
N LEU A 691 -18.04 23.69 4.11
CA LEU A 691 -17.24 22.88 5.03
C LEU A 691 -15.76 22.88 4.63
N ILE A 692 -15.46 22.68 3.35
CA ILE A 692 -14.09 22.66 2.84
C ILE A 692 -13.43 24.04 2.92
N GLU A 693 -14.16 25.12 2.60
CA GLU A 693 -13.68 26.48 2.81
C GLU A 693 -13.31 26.76 4.27
N LYS A 694 -14.09 26.21 5.20
CA LYS A 694 -13.81 26.30 6.63
C LYS A 694 -12.58 25.48 7.00
N MET A 695 -12.47 24.24 6.51
CA MET A 695 -11.28 23.40 6.71
C MET A 695 -10.01 24.12 6.23
N HIS A 696 -9.97 24.61 4.98
CA HIS A 696 -8.81 25.31 4.43
C HIS A 696 -8.46 26.60 5.19
N ARG A 697 -9.45 27.22 5.86
CA ARG A 697 -9.26 28.48 6.60
C ARG A 697 -8.81 28.26 8.04
N ASP A 698 -9.40 27.27 8.68
CA ASP A 698 -9.35 27.10 10.12
C ASP A 698 -8.34 26.03 10.54
N TRP A 699 -8.16 24.98 9.73
CA TRP A 699 -7.07 24.03 9.90
C TRP A 699 -5.83 24.62 9.23
N GLY A 700 -5.06 25.38 10.02
CA GLY A 700 -3.74 25.87 9.57
C GLY A 700 -2.69 24.77 9.61
N ASP A 701 -1.45 25.13 9.25
CA ASP A 701 -0.30 24.22 9.10
C ASP A 701 0.13 23.45 10.37
N SER A 702 -0.47 23.77 11.53
CA SER A 702 -0.14 23.15 12.82
C SER A 702 -1.16 22.13 13.32
N GLN A 703 -2.21 21.85 12.54
CA GLN A 703 -3.26 20.93 12.96
C GLN A 703 -2.73 19.49 12.92
N LYS A 704 -2.71 18.81 14.07
CA LYS A 704 -2.28 17.41 14.16
C LYS A 704 -3.49 16.47 14.12
N PHE A 705 -3.39 15.45 13.28
CA PHE A 705 -4.38 14.38 13.18
C PHE A 705 -3.82 13.08 13.74
N ILE A 706 -2.74 12.57 13.14
CA ILE A 706 -2.15 11.27 13.49
C ILE A 706 -1.32 11.42 14.77
N GLU A 707 -1.46 10.47 15.70
CA GLU A 707 -0.65 10.41 16.91
C GLU A 707 0.78 9.98 16.57
N GLN A 708 1.75 10.89 16.76
CA GLN A 708 3.16 10.62 16.56
C GLN A 708 3.69 9.61 17.60
N PRO A 709 4.51 8.62 17.20
CA PRO A 709 5.09 7.65 18.11
C PRO A 709 5.95 8.34 19.16
N SER A 710 5.85 7.85 20.40
CA SER A 710 6.55 8.40 21.56
C SER A 710 7.58 7.43 22.16
N ASN A 711 7.52 6.14 21.83
CA ASN A 711 8.41 5.09 22.36
C ASN A 711 9.61 4.77 21.47
N GLN A 712 10.30 5.80 20.98
CA GLN A 712 11.49 5.63 20.13
C GLN A 712 12.77 5.92 20.94
N GLU A 713 13.85 5.16 20.69
CA GLU A 713 15.17 5.44 21.30
C GLU A 713 15.75 6.77 20.80
N HIS A 714 15.47 7.09 19.54
CA HIS A 714 15.91 8.29 18.85
C HIS A 714 14.74 9.24 18.57
N PRO A 715 15.00 10.53 18.27
CA PRO A 715 13.95 11.46 17.84
C PRO A 715 13.23 10.98 16.59
N LEU A 716 11.92 11.20 16.52
CA LEU A 716 11.16 10.99 15.28
C LEU A 716 11.54 12.08 14.27
N HIS A 717 12.15 11.66 13.17
CA HIS A 717 12.37 12.51 12.00
C HIS A 717 11.28 12.22 10.97
N LEU A 718 10.49 13.24 10.62
CA LEU A 718 9.49 13.12 9.56
C LEU A 718 10.17 13.30 8.20
N VAL A 719 9.75 12.51 7.22
CA VAL A 719 10.15 12.69 5.83
C VAL A 719 9.54 13.97 5.26
N GLU A 720 10.26 14.66 4.39
CA GLU A 720 9.73 15.73 3.55
C GLU A 720 9.03 15.13 2.32
N ILE A 721 7.80 15.57 2.04
CA ILE A 721 7.15 15.33 0.74
C ILE A 721 7.96 16.06 -0.33
N ASP A 722 8.07 15.46 -1.52
CA ASP A 722 8.68 16.11 -2.67
C ASP A 722 8.08 17.52 -2.87
N HIS A 723 8.96 18.52 -2.94
CA HIS A 723 8.57 19.93 -3.00
C HIS A 723 7.73 20.26 -4.24
N GLY A 724 7.86 19.49 -5.31
CA GLY A 724 7.03 19.61 -6.50
C GLY A 724 5.56 19.26 -6.25
N LEU A 725 5.23 18.48 -5.22
CA LEU A 725 3.84 18.17 -4.83
C LEU A 725 3.21 19.21 -3.88
N ILE A 726 4.00 20.12 -3.33
CA ILE A 726 3.54 21.20 -2.46
C ILE A 726 3.22 22.44 -3.31
N VAL A 727 1.96 22.89 -3.26
CA VAL A 727 1.46 23.95 -4.13
C VAL A 727 0.78 25.08 -3.36
N GLU A 728 0.83 26.27 -3.94
CA GLU A 728 0.17 27.46 -3.38
C GLU A 728 -1.09 27.79 -4.17
N PRO A 729 -2.24 27.98 -3.49
CA PRO A 729 -3.45 28.46 -4.14
C PRO A 729 -3.24 29.80 -4.86
N PRO A 730 -3.80 29.98 -6.08
CA PRO A 730 -3.80 31.27 -6.76
C PRO A 730 -4.56 32.33 -5.97
N GLU A 731 -4.25 33.61 -6.23
CA GLU A 731 -4.94 34.74 -5.60
C GLU A 731 -6.47 34.65 -5.82
N GLY A 732 -7.23 34.74 -4.73
CA GLY A 732 -8.68 34.61 -4.71
C GLY A 732 -9.21 33.17 -4.71
N LYS A 733 -8.33 32.17 -4.68
CA LYS A 733 -8.65 30.74 -4.62
C LYS A 733 -8.10 30.07 -3.35
N GLU A 734 -7.79 30.85 -2.31
CA GLU A 734 -7.11 30.37 -1.10
C GLU A 734 -7.94 29.35 -0.30
N TYR A 735 -9.27 29.40 -0.40
CA TYR A 735 -10.18 28.55 0.37
C TYR A 735 -11.23 27.93 -0.56
N GLY A 736 -11.53 26.65 -0.37
CA GLY A 736 -12.56 25.96 -1.16
C GLY A 736 -12.19 25.65 -2.61
N TRP A 737 -10.92 25.79 -2.99
CA TRP A 737 -10.39 25.37 -4.29
C TRP A 737 -9.28 24.35 -4.07
N VAL A 738 -9.16 23.37 -4.97
CA VAL A 738 -8.22 22.26 -4.87
C VAL A 738 -7.46 22.04 -6.18
N PRO A 739 -6.19 21.64 -6.14
CA PRO A 739 -5.40 21.30 -7.33
C PRO A 739 -5.74 19.88 -7.80
N ILE A 740 -6.23 19.75 -9.03
CA ILE A 740 -6.52 18.48 -9.67
C ILE A 740 -5.46 18.20 -10.73
N VAL A 741 -4.72 17.11 -10.55
CA VAL A 741 -3.71 16.65 -11.53
C VAL A 741 -4.42 16.18 -12.79
N THR A 742 -3.96 16.68 -13.93
CA THR A 742 -4.54 16.38 -15.26
C THR A 742 -3.62 15.51 -16.10
N GLN A 743 -2.31 15.48 -15.81
CA GLN A 743 -1.31 14.74 -16.58
C GLN A 743 0.00 14.61 -15.78
N VAL A 744 0.72 13.51 -16.01
CA VAL A 744 2.09 13.32 -15.52
C VAL A 744 2.97 12.87 -16.68
N GLU A 745 4.09 13.54 -16.89
CA GLU A 745 5.10 13.20 -17.89
C GLU A 745 6.43 12.87 -17.21
N HIS A 746 6.88 11.63 -17.33
CA HIS A 746 8.19 11.18 -16.90
C HIS A 746 9.22 11.37 -18.04
N PRO A 747 10.51 11.65 -17.74
CA PRO A 747 11.53 11.97 -18.74
C PRO A 747 11.73 10.95 -19.88
N ASP A 748 11.50 9.67 -19.61
CA ASP A 748 11.68 8.55 -20.55
C ASP A 748 10.42 7.69 -20.68
N GLY A 749 9.26 8.26 -20.31
CA GLY A 749 8.02 7.51 -20.26
C GLY A 749 7.35 7.35 -21.62
N ILE A 750 6.58 6.26 -21.73
CA ILE A 750 5.64 6.04 -22.83
C ILE A 750 4.25 6.50 -22.44
N TRP A 751 3.53 7.13 -23.38
CA TRP A 751 2.16 7.57 -23.15
C TRP A 751 1.20 6.39 -23.03
N ILE A 752 0.61 6.23 -21.85
CA ILE A 752 -0.47 5.27 -21.63
C ILE A 752 -1.79 5.93 -22.06
N GLU A 753 -2.14 5.73 -23.32
CA GLU A 753 -3.35 6.29 -23.93
C GLU A 753 -4.53 5.31 -23.90
N GLU A 754 -4.32 4.06 -23.51
CA GLU A 754 -5.36 3.02 -23.58
C GLU A 754 -6.41 3.14 -22.46
N MET A 755 -7.58 2.56 -22.70
CA MET A 755 -8.62 2.32 -21.70
C MET A 755 -8.64 0.83 -21.33
N THR A 756 -9.01 0.49 -20.09
CA THR A 756 -9.25 -0.92 -19.73
C THR A 756 -10.72 -1.29 -19.94
N PHE A 757 -10.94 -2.51 -20.43
CA PHE A 757 -12.25 -3.12 -20.57
C PHE A 757 -12.30 -4.38 -19.70
N ARG A 758 -13.47 -4.72 -19.16
CA ARG A 758 -13.65 -6.06 -18.60
C ARG A 758 -13.77 -7.03 -19.77
N GLU A 759 -12.80 -7.94 -19.87
CA GLU A 759 -12.83 -9.03 -20.85
C GLU A 759 -13.81 -10.11 -20.37
N THR A 760 -14.63 -10.63 -21.27
CA THR A 760 -15.59 -11.72 -20.99
C THR A 760 -15.58 -12.73 -22.14
N PRO A 761 -16.10 -13.96 -21.96
CA PRO A 761 -16.16 -14.97 -23.02
C PRO A 761 -16.91 -14.53 -24.29
N ILE A 762 -17.78 -13.54 -24.19
CA ILE A 762 -18.60 -13.03 -25.31
C ILE A 762 -18.12 -11.69 -25.87
N GLY A 763 -17.03 -11.13 -25.33
CA GLY A 763 -16.40 -9.91 -25.82
C GLY A 763 -15.94 -8.95 -24.73
N ASN A 764 -15.37 -7.82 -25.15
CA ASN A 764 -14.97 -6.76 -24.25
C ASN A 764 -16.18 -5.87 -23.99
N PHE A 765 -16.56 -5.74 -22.72
CA PHE A 765 -17.64 -4.82 -22.34
C PHE A 765 -17.07 -3.45 -22.08
N PHE A 766 -17.42 -2.47 -22.92
CA PHE A 766 -17.25 -1.04 -22.68
C PHE A 766 -18.58 -0.46 -22.24
N TYR A 767 -18.55 0.46 -21.29
CA TYR A 767 -19.75 1.16 -20.87
C TYR A 767 -19.68 2.56 -21.46
N SER A 768 -20.81 2.98 -22.02
CA SER A 768 -21.13 4.39 -22.23
C SER A 768 -22.54 4.53 -21.71
N HIS A 769 -22.78 5.49 -20.82
CA HIS A 769 -24.15 5.83 -20.40
C HIS A 769 -25.05 6.20 -21.59
#